data_AF-A0A2D4TMI2-F1
#
_entry.id   AF-A0A2D4TMI2-F1
#
_cell.length_a   1.000
_cell.length_b   1.000
_cell.length_c   1.000
_cell.angle_alpha   90.00
_cell.angle_beta   90.00
_cell.angle_gamma   90.00
#
_symmetry.space_group_name_H-M   'P 1'
#
loop_
_entity.id
_entity.type
_entity.pdbx_description
1 polymer ?
#
loop_
_entity_poly.entity_id
_entity_poly.type
_entity_poly.pdbx_seq_one_letter_code
_entity_poly.pdbx_strand_id
1 'polypeptide(L)'
;MKGRLLLLVYIPTLLFLSTLGIHLIEYQLMDNEKYRYIWDCLYWTMVTISTVGFGDIHPIHTPGRIFTLFVIAGGVVGYSLVISLITSRFAQYHSRRERGLDSADISDHILICSDDPNWMTEILIQIRDFEDTEKIVLIAPFEEHPLLTTPFKNLIWISGDAYKMELLVKASAVKARIAYVYYRENSNTLMTVMQLETMSGGRIITLAQYIGEEYRKYFEDVGCDHAVDPYELYVPLMMQAYRSQGGPSWIKRIVYRRLGNTLHTRKLEPTLVGLTWMEYVIKLKSSRGIMPMAVVVDEVVMINPDADYELTLDDSILRLEPPPKRPKGDHDEDGVQLIGMDEIPIDGHLIISSDNPVFIKRLLSEMSRTEIEEPIKILSEINPFDDKPENLNIEWIHGPSNAEESFRKANASEAKVAFIDHLHDGQNLMAVLRLEQESDGEVFSISTYHEKDFDQQLRRVGCDFCLQVDDLVAPLLSQSAENSGLGTMIEQILSEEPNSQSLFVRKLKFDWVPKSWVETILEIKKQCNHLAVGLIRHREGILLVNPHPETMIYSGDKLIFIALESAEKRQVLFEPNHVLSIVDEPLLNGKESSRETKTSDDSADRLFQEAMQLSRNPDDAMASYRLFHQAAIKGHALAQYNLGIMIFNGQGVPKNREEAYHWFRESVRSGNSKAKRVLRSIRVLREIEITRENEENDDFPEFNPEMLEGLNEDQRYWFAKTVVAMVMVDEHIEIHERAFLHSALRLLTNNHRVQELEEAILLGRIPDIDPIKLTGDNPKRILESLINVATIDRDFDQREEKLFRHIGDALEIDDKFINSTIKLGHTRVQQFRANQLRAPNVRVRI
;
A
#
# COMPACT_ATOMS: atom_id res chain seq x y z
N MET A 1 -37.24 -40.68 -16.23
CA MET A 1 -38.34 -41.68 -16.07
C MET A 1 -37.94 -43.11 -16.47
N LYS A 2 -37.22 -43.34 -17.58
CA LYS A 2 -36.89 -44.69 -18.10
C LYS A 2 -36.08 -45.58 -17.13
N GLY A 3 -35.09 -45.04 -16.41
CA GLY A 3 -34.30 -45.82 -15.45
C GLY A 3 -35.04 -46.26 -14.17
N ARG A 4 -36.05 -45.49 -13.72
CA ARG A 4 -36.86 -45.82 -12.52
C ARG A 4 -37.76 -47.02 -12.77
N LEU A 5 -38.41 -47.06 -13.94
CA LEU A 5 -39.25 -48.18 -14.35
C LEU A 5 -38.40 -49.46 -14.51
N LEU A 6 -37.19 -49.30 -15.04
CA LEU A 6 -36.24 -50.41 -15.21
C LEU A 6 -35.82 -51.00 -13.86
N LEU A 7 -35.47 -50.18 -12.86
CA LEU A 7 -35.08 -50.67 -11.52
C LEU A 7 -36.24 -51.26 -10.71
N LEU A 8 -37.42 -50.63 -10.77
CA LEU A 8 -38.64 -51.14 -10.13
C LEU A 8 -39.06 -52.51 -10.66
N VAL A 9 -38.70 -52.83 -11.91
CA VAL A 9 -38.97 -54.14 -12.51
C VAL A 9 -37.77 -55.08 -12.31
N TYR A 10 -36.55 -54.60 -12.46
CA TYR A 10 -35.32 -55.41 -12.42
C TYR A 10 -35.08 -56.05 -11.05
N ILE A 11 -35.21 -55.29 -9.95
CA ILE A 11 -34.89 -55.82 -8.61
C ILE A 11 -35.87 -56.93 -8.20
N PRO A 12 -37.20 -56.74 -8.30
CA PRO A 12 -38.15 -57.80 -7.99
C PRO A 12 -38.06 -58.99 -8.94
N THR A 13 -37.79 -58.76 -10.23
CA THR A 13 -37.64 -59.87 -11.19
C THR A 13 -36.37 -60.68 -10.91
N LEU A 14 -35.24 -60.04 -10.64
CA LEU A 14 -34.00 -60.73 -10.26
C LEU A 14 -34.20 -61.53 -8.97
N LEU A 15 -34.76 -60.93 -7.92
CA LEU A 15 -35.06 -61.63 -6.66
C LEU A 15 -35.95 -62.86 -6.90
N PHE A 16 -37.02 -62.70 -7.68
CA PHE A 16 -37.98 -63.77 -7.95
C PHE A 16 -37.38 -64.91 -8.79
N LEU A 17 -36.70 -64.58 -9.90
CA LEU A 17 -36.06 -65.55 -10.80
C LEU A 17 -34.92 -66.29 -10.11
N SER A 18 -34.11 -65.60 -9.32
CA SER A 18 -33.00 -66.22 -8.58
C SER A 18 -33.51 -67.14 -7.46
N THR A 19 -34.56 -66.73 -6.73
CA THR A 19 -35.16 -67.55 -5.66
C THR A 19 -35.81 -68.82 -6.19
N LEU A 20 -36.59 -68.73 -7.28
CA LEU A 20 -37.19 -69.91 -7.90
C LEU A 20 -36.16 -70.77 -8.62
N GLY A 21 -35.18 -70.14 -9.28
CA GLY A 21 -34.12 -70.84 -10.01
C GLY A 21 -33.28 -71.72 -9.08
N ILE A 22 -32.86 -71.20 -7.93
CA ILE A 22 -32.07 -71.98 -6.97
C ILE A 22 -32.91 -73.10 -6.32
N HIS A 23 -34.19 -72.83 -6.02
CA HIS A 23 -35.11 -73.86 -5.51
C HIS A 23 -35.28 -75.02 -6.50
N LEU A 24 -35.49 -74.70 -7.79
CA LEU A 24 -35.67 -75.72 -8.82
C LEU A 24 -34.38 -76.51 -9.08
N ILE A 25 -33.22 -75.85 -9.08
CA ILE A 25 -31.93 -76.49 -9.36
C ILE A 25 -31.46 -77.36 -8.19
N GLU A 26 -31.46 -76.84 -6.97
CA GLU A 26 -30.90 -77.55 -5.81
C GLU A 26 -31.91 -78.51 -5.18
N TYR A 27 -33.18 -78.13 -5.02
CA TYR A 27 -34.19 -79.01 -4.40
C TYR A 27 -34.85 -79.93 -5.43
N GLN A 28 -35.45 -79.38 -6.49
CA GLN A 28 -36.31 -80.18 -7.38
C GLN A 28 -35.54 -81.10 -8.35
N LEU A 29 -34.32 -80.73 -8.75
CA LEU A 29 -33.49 -81.51 -9.67
C LEU A 29 -32.40 -82.35 -8.98
N MET A 30 -31.92 -81.92 -7.81
CA MET A 30 -30.74 -82.49 -7.14
C MET A 30 -31.01 -82.96 -5.70
N ASP A 31 -32.24 -82.83 -5.21
CA ASP A 31 -32.73 -83.33 -3.90
C ASP A 31 -31.99 -82.78 -2.66
N ASN A 32 -31.56 -81.51 -2.71
CA ASN A 32 -30.94 -80.83 -1.57
C ASN A 32 -32.01 -80.27 -0.61
N GLU A 33 -32.20 -80.95 0.53
CA GLU A 33 -33.23 -80.59 1.52
C GLU A 33 -33.07 -79.19 2.12
N LYS A 34 -31.87 -78.59 2.10
CA LYS A 34 -31.64 -77.23 2.62
C LYS A 34 -32.36 -76.13 1.82
N TYR A 35 -32.75 -76.40 0.58
CA TYR A 35 -33.49 -75.47 -0.29
C TYR A 35 -34.97 -75.83 -0.41
N ARG A 36 -35.49 -76.67 0.49
CA ARG A 36 -36.89 -77.13 0.46
C ARG A 36 -37.89 -75.99 0.69
N TYR A 37 -37.61 -75.07 1.60
CA TYR A 37 -38.49 -73.93 1.85
C TYR A 37 -38.09 -72.74 0.99
N ILE A 38 -39.07 -72.12 0.33
CA ILE A 38 -38.86 -70.94 -0.52
C ILE A 38 -38.23 -69.78 0.28
N TRP A 39 -38.51 -69.68 1.59
CA TRP A 39 -37.91 -68.67 2.46
C TRP A 39 -36.40 -68.83 2.62
N ASP A 40 -35.89 -70.05 2.68
CA ASP A 40 -34.44 -70.31 2.75
C ASP A 40 -33.75 -69.96 1.43
N CYS A 41 -34.42 -70.26 0.30
CA CYS A 41 -33.98 -69.84 -1.04
C CYS A 41 -33.97 -68.31 -1.20
N LEU A 42 -35.01 -67.63 -0.67
CA LEU A 42 -35.11 -66.17 -0.71
C LEU A 42 -34.03 -65.53 0.14
N TYR A 43 -33.80 -66.06 1.35
CA TYR A 43 -32.74 -65.62 2.24
C TYR A 43 -31.37 -65.74 1.57
N TRP A 44 -31.07 -66.92 0.99
CA TRP A 44 -29.85 -67.13 0.22
C TRP A 44 -29.71 -66.13 -0.94
N THR A 45 -30.79 -65.91 -1.69
CA THR A 45 -30.80 -65.00 -2.83
C THR A 45 -30.53 -63.56 -2.40
N MET A 46 -31.14 -63.11 -1.30
CA MET A 46 -30.95 -61.75 -0.77
C MET A 46 -29.51 -61.53 -0.31
N VAL A 47 -28.95 -62.49 0.44
CA VAL A 47 -27.55 -62.47 0.90
C VAL A 47 -26.58 -62.50 -0.28
N THR A 48 -26.87 -63.28 -1.32
CA THR A 48 -26.01 -63.39 -2.50
C THR A 48 -26.06 -62.14 -3.38
N ILE A 49 -27.25 -61.56 -3.61
CA ILE A 49 -27.43 -60.32 -4.39
C ILE A 49 -26.76 -59.12 -3.70
N SER A 50 -26.82 -59.08 -2.36
CA SER A 50 -26.14 -58.05 -1.55
C SER A 50 -24.61 -58.22 -1.48
N THR A 51 -24.05 -59.27 -2.10
CA THR A 51 -22.62 -59.62 -2.10
C THR A 51 -22.01 -59.93 -0.73
N VAL A 52 -22.83 -60.13 0.31
CA VAL A 52 -22.36 -60.41 1.67
C VAL A 52 -21.87 -61.84 1.84
N GLY A 53 -22.63 -62.83 1.35
CA GLY A 53 -22.20 -64.23 1.26
C GLY A 53 -21.79 -64.91 2.59
N PHE A 54 -22.69 -65.00 3.57
CA PHE A 54 -22.40 -65.61 4.89
C PHE A 54 -21.96 -67.09 4.84
N GLY A 55 -22.30 -67.82 3.77
CA GLY A 55 -21.87 -69.21 3.56
C GLY A 55 -22.61 -70.27 4.40
N ASP A 56 -23.56 -69.84 5.22
CA ASP A 56 -24.47 -70.66 6.02
C ASP A 56 -25.38 -71.54 5.16
N ILE A 57 -25.90 -70.98 4.08
CA ILE A 57 -26.62 -71.68 3.01
C ILE A 57 -25.84 -71.45 1.71
N HIS A 58 -25.44 -72.53 1.03
CA HIS A 58 -24.71 -72.45 -0.23
C HIS A 58 -24.96 -73.68 -1.11
N PRO A 59 -24.98 -73.55 -2.44
CA PRO A 59 -25.24 -74.66 -3.34
C PRO A 59 -24.06 -75.63 -3.36
N ILE A 60 -24.36 -76.91 -3.20
CA ILE A 60 -23.36 -77.96 -3.13
C ILE A 60 -23.06 -78.48 -4.54
N HIS A 61 -24.07 -78.50 -5.41
CA HIS A 61 -23.97 -79.09 -6.74
C HIS A 61 -23.39 -78.12 -7.77
N THR A 62 -22.64 -78.66 -8.73
CA THR A 62 -22.00 -77.90 -9.82
C THR A 62 -22.97 -76.95 -10.56
N PRO A 63 -24.18 -77.35 -10.97
CA PRO A 63 -25.11 -76.43 -11.63
C PRO A 63 -25.60 -75.30 -10.72
N GLY A 64 -25.84 -75.55 -9.43
CA GLY A 64 -26.20 -74.49 -8.48
C GLY A 64 -25.07 -73.49 -8.25
N ARG A 65 -23.82 -73.97 -8.21
CA ARG A 65 -22.62 -73.09 -8.14
C ARG A 65 -22.45 -72.24 -9.39
N ILE A 66 -22.66 -72.79 -10.58
CA ILE A 66 -22.63 -72.01 -11.82
C ILE A 66 -23.75 -70.97 -11.84
N PHE A 67 -24.97 -71.36 -11.43
CA PHE A 67 -26.10 -70.43 -11.31
C PHE A 67 -25.81 -69.27 -10.37
N THR A 68 -25.14 -69.54 -9.24
CA THR A 68 -24.72 -68.53 -8.27
C THR A 68 -23.86 -67.42 -8.89
N LEU A 69 -22.97 -67.76 -9.84
CA LEU A 69 -22.14 -66.75 -10.52
C LEU A 69 -22.99 -65.72 -11.28
N PHE A 70 -24.08 -66.16 -11.92
CA PHE A 70 -25.01 -65.26 -12.60
C PHE A 70 -25.81 -64.39 -11.63
N VAL A 71 -26.21 -64.95 -10.49
CA VAL A 71 -26.92 -64.20 -9.43
C VAL A 71 -26.01 -63.13 -8.82
N ILE A 72 -24.74 -63.46 -8.55
CA ILE A 72 -23.75 -62.50 -8.05
C ILE A 72 -23.52 -61.39 -9.09
N ALA A 73 -23.32 -61.74 -10.36
CA ALA A 73 -23.13 -60.74 -11.42
C ALA A 73 -24.34 -59.79 -11.55
N GLY A 74 -25.56 -60.34 -11.51
CA GLY A 74 -26.78 -59.53 -11.47
C GLY A 74 -26.89 -58.65 -10.23
N GLY A 75 -26.50 -59.18 -9.06
CA GLY A 75 -26.49 -58.44 -7.80
C GLY A 75 -25.53 -57.26 -7.80
N VAL A 76 -24.29 -57.45 -8.27
CA VAL A 76 -23.29 -56.37 -8.39
C VAL A 76 -23.78 -55.25 -9.31
N VAL A 77 -24.34 -55.61 -10.47
CA VAL A 77 -24.92 -54.63 -11.41
C VAL A 77 -26.09 -53.88 -10.79
N GLY A 78 -27.00 -54.61 -10.12
CA GLY A 78 -28.13 -54.02 -9.41
C GLY A 78 -27.70 -53.06 -8.29
N TYR A 79 -26.74 -53.46 -7.46
CA TYR A 79 -26.23 -52.68 -6.35
C TYR A 79 -25.57 -51.38 -6.81
N SER A 80 -24.74 -51.44 -7.86
CA SER A 80 -24.11 -50.25 -8.47
C SER A 80 -25.15 -49.25 -9.00
N LEU A 81 -26.19 -49.72 -9.69
CA LEU A 81 -27.27 -48.88 -10.19
C LEU A 81 -28.09 -48.25 -9.05
N VAL A 82 -28.36 -49.00 -7.98
CA VAL A 82 -29.10 -48.52 -6.80
C VAL A 82 -28.30 -47.46 -6.06
N ILE A 83 -26.99 -47.68 -5.80
CA ILE A 83 -26.13 -46.67 -5.17
C ILE A 83 -26.11 -45.40 -6.01
N SER A 84 -25.83 -45.48 -7.31
CA SER A 84 -25.80 -44.30 -8.19
C SER A 84 -27.11 -43.49 -8.11
N LEU A 85 -28.26 -44.17 -8.06
CA LEU A 85 -29.56 -43.53 -7.94
C LEU A 85 -29.83 -42.94 -6.54
N ILE A 86 -29.41 -43.62 -5.48
CA ILE A 86 -29.59 -43.16 -4.10
C ILE A 86 -28.66 -41.98 -3.83
N THR A 87 -27.39 -42.04 -4.22
CA THR A 87 -26.43 -40.96 -4.05
C THR A 87 -26.88 -39.69 -4.79
N SER A 88 -27.37 -39.82 -6.03
CA SER A 88 -27.93 -38.67 -6.77
C SER A 88 -29.21 -38.10 -6.15
N ARG A 89 -30.04 -38.94 -5.50
CA ARG A 89 -31.23 -38.50 -4.75
C ARG A 89 -30.89 -37.88 -3.39
N PHE A 90 -29.88 -38.38 -2.68
CA PHE A 90 -29.42 -37.80 -1.42
C PHE A 90 -28.70 -36.46 -1.65
N ALA A 91 -27.96 -36.32 -2.75
CA ALA A 91 -27.50 -35.02 -3.23
C ALA A 91 -28.69 -34.06 -3.50
N GLN A 92 -29.83 -34.59 -4.00
CA GLN A 92 -31.09 -33.85 -4.14
C GLN A 92 -31.87 -33.61 -2.82
N TYR A 93 -31.40 -34.10 -1.67
CA TYR A 93 -31.96 -33.78 -0.35
C TYR A 93 -31.09 -32.83 0.49
N HIS A 94 -29.98 -32.35 -0.07
CA HIS A 94 -29.23 -31.19 0.48
C HIS A 94 -30.18 -30.01 0.71
N SER A 95 -29.92 -29.26 1.78
CA SER A 95 -30.83 -28.27 2.37
C SER A 95 -31.25 -27.23 1.33
N ARG A 96 -32.48 -26.68 1.43
CA ARG A 96 -32.95 -25.54 0.58
C ARG A 96 -31.97 -24.35 0.60
N ARG A 97 -31.17 -24.25 1.66
CA ARG A 97 -30.11 -23.26 1.86
C ARG A 97 -28.86 -23.48 0.99
N GLU A 98 -28.64 -24.72 0.53
CA GLU A 98 -27.44 -25.14 -0.22
C GLU A 98 -27.67 -25.09 -1.74
N ARG A 99 -28.91 -24.94 -2.25
CA ARG A 99 -29.20 -24.88 -3.69
C ARG A 99 -29.57 -23.51 -4.25
N GLY A 100 -29.72 -22.51 -3.38
CA GLY A 100 -30.35 -21.24 -3.72
C GLY A 100 -31.88 -21.34 -3.74
N LEU A 101 -32.54 -20.19 -3.58
CA LEU A 101 -33.98 -20.04 -3.45
C LEU A 101 -34.68 -20.02 -4.82
N ASP A 102 -35.94 -20.47 -4.86
CA ASP A 102 -36.77 -20.45 -6.07
C ASP A 102 -37.27 -19.03 -6.41
N SER A 103 -37.54 -18.17 -5.41
CA SER A 103 -37.87 -16.74 -5.56
C SER A 103 -37.79 -15.99 -4.23
N ALA A 104 -37.30 -14.76 -4.24
CA ALA A 104 -37.42 -13.78 -3.16
C ALA A 104 -38.65 -12.90 -3.42
N ASP A 105 -39.64 -12.89 -2.53
CA ASP A 105 -40.78 -11.96 -2.60
C ASP A 105 -40.61 -10.88 -1.54
N ILE A 106 -39.69 -9.94 -1.80
CA ILE A 106 -39.28 -8.89 -0.85
C ILE A 106 -39.29 -7.55 -1.57
N SER A 107 -39.69 -6.49 -0.85
CA SER A 107 -39.66 -5.10 -1.30
C SER A 107 -38.69 -4.29 -0.48
N ASP A 108 -38.09 -3.25 -1.07
CA ASP A 108 -37.13 -2.35 -0.42
C ASP A 108 -35.95 -3.14 0.18
N HIS A 109 -35.30 -3.91 -0.70
CA HIS A 109 -34.16 -4.75 -0.39
C HIS A 109 -32.94 -4.35 -1.22
N ILE A 110 -31.77 -4.85 -0.83
CA ILE A 110 -30.50 -4.69 -1.54
C ILE A 110 -30.23 -5.95 -2.34
N LEU A 111 -29.85 -5.75 -3.60
CA LEU A 111 -29.43 -6.82 -4.50
C LEU A 111 -27.91 -6.82 -4.63
N ILE A 112 -27.28 -7.99 -4.53
CA ILE A 112 -25.84 -8.16 -4.80
C ILE A 112 -25.71 -9.24 -5.86
N CYS A 113 -25.12 -8.90 -7.01
CA CYS A 113 -24.94 -9.78 -8.15
C CYS A 113 -23.45 -9.95 -8.45
N SER A 114 -22.89 -11.13 -8.19
CA SER A 114 -21.47 -11.36 -8.44
C SER A 114 -21.07 -12.83 -8.57
N ASP A 115 -19.97 -13.08 -9.28
CA ASP A 115 -19.24 -14.35 -9.32
C ASP A 115 -17.99 -14.36 -8.42
N ASP A 116 -17.77 -13.31 -7.61
CA ASP A 116 -16.63 -13.23 -6.70
C ASP A 116 -17.05 -13.20 -5.21
N PRO A 117 -16.81 -14.29 -4.44
CA PRO A 117 -17.15 -14.36 -3.03
C PRO A 117 -16.43 -13.35 -2.13
N ASN A 118 -15.19 -12.98 -2.46
CA ASN A 118 -14.43 -12.03 -1.67
C ASN A 118 -15.04 -10.63 -1.81
N TRP A 119 -15.34 -10.22 -3.04
CA TRP A 119 -16.00 -8.97 -3.33
C TRP A 119 -17.38 -8.86 -2.65
N MET A 120 -18.20 -9.91 -2.76
CA MET A 120 -19.50 -9.97 -2.06
C MET A 120 -19.33 -9.80 -0.56
N THR A 121 -18.31 -10.42 0.03
CA THR A 121 -18.03 -10.32 1.47
C THR A 121 -17.65 -8.90 1.85
N GLU A 122 -16.83 -8.20 1.06
CA GLU A 122 -16.44 -6.82 1.34
C GLU A 122 -17.64 -5.86 1.29
N ILE A 123 -18.50 -5.96 0.28
CA ILE A 123 -19.74 -5.16 0.20
C ILE A 123 -20.64 -5.42 1.41
N LEU A 124 -20.83 -6.69 1.78
CA LEU A 124 -21.61 -7.07 2.97
C LEU A 124 -21.02 -6.49 4.26
N ILE A 125 -19.69 -6.49 4.40
CA ILE A 125 -19.00 -5.89 5.54
C ILE A 125 -19.32 -4.39 5.65
N GLN A 126 -19.43 -3.65 4.55
CA GLN A 126 -19.75 -2.22 4.58
C GLN A 126 -21.22 -1.95 4.94
N ILE A 127 -22.14 -2.79 4.47
CA ILE A 127 -23.60 -2.57 4.60
C ILE A 127 -24.16 -3.10 5.94
N ARG A 128 -23.50 -4.09 6.56
CA ARG A 128 -24.01 -4.82 7.75
C ARG A 128 -24.46 -3.93 8.92
N ASP A 129 -23.82 -2.76 9.12
CA ASP A 129 -24.13 -1.93 10.29
C ASP A 129 -25.43 -1.13 10.14
N PHE A 130 -26.04 -1.13 8.94
CA PHE A 130 -27.17 -0.26 8.60
C PHE A 130 -28.38 -0.98 8.01
N GLU A 131 -28.18 -2.19 7.47
CA GLU A 131 -29.27 -2.98 6.89
C GLU A 131 -29.36 -4.36 7.52
N ASP A 132 -30.59 -4.77 7.79
CA ASP A 132 -30.88 -6.11 8.29
C ASP A 132 -30.52 -7.14 7.22
N THR A 133 -29.83 -8.22 7.61
CA THR A 133 -29.42 -9.30 6.70
C THR A 133 -30.60 -9.96 5.96
N GLU A 134 -31.81 -9.83 6.50
CA GLU A 134 -33.05 -10.33 5.90
C GLU A 134 -33.50 -9.52 4.67
N LYS A 135 -32.98 -8.31 4.49
CA LYS A 135 -33.23 -7.43 3.34
C LYS A 135 -32.14 -7.51 2.26
N ILE A 136 -31.29 -8.53 2.28
CA ILE A 136 -30.20 -8.67 1.30
C ILE A 136 -30.43 -9.95 0.47
N VAL A 137 -30.47 -9.77 -0.85
CA VAL A 137 -30.64 -10.85 -1.83
C VAL A 137 -29.37 -10.96 -2.66
N LEU A 138 -28.78 -12.16 -2.68
CA LEU A 138 -27.60 -12.50 -3.46
C LEU A 138 -28.03 -13.26 -4.73
N ILE A 139 -27.49 -12.87 -5.89
CA ILE A 139 -27.54 -13.68 -7.11
C ILE A 139 -26.11 -14.04 -7.48
N ALA A 140 -25.79 -15.33 -7.50
CA ALA A 140 -24.43 -15.78 -7.77
C ALA A 140 -24.42 -17.17 -8.46
N PRO A 141 -23.54 -17.39 -9.46
CA PRO A 141 -23.53 -18.58 -10.31
C PRO A 141 -22.79 -19.77 -9.66
N PHE A 142 -23.14 -20.12 -8.43
CA PHE A 142 -22.53 -21.23 -7.69
C PHE A 142 -23.49 -22.41 -7.49
N GLU A 143 -22.93 -23.61 -7.36
CA GLU A 143 -23.70 -24.82 -7.02
C GLU A 143 -24.08 -24.87 -5.53
N GLU A 144 -23.21 -24.32 -4.68
CA GLU A 144 -23.39 -24.16 -3.24
C GLU A 144 -23.36 -22.68 -2.84
N HIS A 145 -23.86 -22.37 -1.65
CA HIS A 145 -23.92 -20.98 -1.20
C HIS A 145 -22.50 -20.37 -1.16
N PRO A 146 -22.25 -19.23 -1.83
CA PRO A 146 -20.89 -18.71 -2.05
C PRO A 146 -20.16 -18.38 -0.74
N LEU A 147 -20.90 -18.04 0.30
CA LEU A 147 -20.37 -17.54 1.57
C LEU A 147 -20.51 -18.54 2.75
N LEU A 148 -20.55 -19.85 2.49
CA LEU A 148 -20.76 -20.89 3.52
C LEU A 148 -19.79 -20.82 4.70
N THR A 149 -18.53 -20.46 4.44
CA THR A 149 -17.44 -20.39 5.44
C THR A 149 -17.39 -19.06 6.19
N THR A 150 -18.21 -18.08 5.78
CA THR A 150 -18.21 -16.72 6.33
C THR A 150 -19.29 -16.57 7.42
N PRO A 151 -19.27 -15.47 8.21
CA PRO A 151 -20.38 -15.16 9.12
C PRO A 151 -21.72 -14.88 8.39
N PHE A 152 -21.70 -14.55 7.10
CA PHE A 152 -22.86 -14.13 6.29
C PHE A 152 -23.65 -15.31 5.68
N LYS A 153 -23.73 -16.43 6.38
CA LYS A 153 -24.38 -17.66 5.90
C LYS A 153 -25.92 -17.62 5.91
N ASN A 154 -26.53 -16.60 6.52
CA ASN A 154 -27.99 -16.47 6.69
C ASN A 154 -28.59 -15.45 5.70
N LEU A 155 -28.11 -15.43 4.46
CA LEU A 155 -28.60 -14.52 3.42
C LEU A 155 -29.54 -15.24 2.46
N ILE A 156 -30.41 -14.46 1.81
CA ILE A 156 -31.26 -14.94 0.73
C ILE A 156 -30.37 -15.05 -0.49
N TRP A 157 -30.18 -16.25 -1.02
CA TRP A 157 -29.33 -16.49 -2.18
C TRP A 157 -30.12 -17.19 -3.28
N ILE A 158 -29.96 -16.74 -4.51
CA ILE A 158 -30.51 -17.33 -5.73
C ILE A 158 -29.33 -17.78 -6.60
N SER A 159 -29.30 -19.07 -6.92
CA SER A 159 -28.23 -19.64 -7.75
C SER A 159 -28.46 -19.30 -9.23
N GLY A 160 -27.41 -18.79 -9.88
CA GLY A 160 -27.34 -18.55 -11.32
C GLY A 160 -26.86 -17.14 -11.67
N ASP A 161 -26.97 -16.81 -12.95
CA ASP A 161 -26.43 -15.58 -13.52
C ASP A 161 -27.42 -14.41 -13.52
N ALA A 162 -27.04 -13.27 -12.96
CA ALA A 162 -27.91 -12.09 -12.88
C ALA A 162 -28.18 -11.43 -14.24
N TYR A 163 -27.33 -11.66 -15.26
CA TYR A 163 -27.59 -11.22 -16.64
C TYR A 163 -28.71 -12.03 -17.33
N LYS A 164 -29.38 -12.95 -16.62
CA LYS A 164 -30.61 -13.59 -17.08
C LYS A 164 -31.80 -12.94 -16.39
N MET A 165 -32.64 -12.29 -17.19
CA MET A 165 -33.82 -11.58 -16.73
C MET A 165 -34.76 -12.44 -15.86
N GLU A 166 -34.88 -13.74 -16.16
CA GLU A 166 -35.66 -14.69 -15.34
C GLU A 166 -35.19 -14.73 -13.88
N LEU A 167 -33.88 -14.63 -13.63
CA LEU A 167 -33.33 -14.65 -12.27
C LEU A 167 -33.50 -13.32 -11.56
N LEU A 168 -33.37 -12.19 -12.27
CA LEU A 168 -33.67 -10.87 -11.71
C LEU A 168 -35.14 -10.76 -11.27
N VAL A 169 -36.06 -11.34 -12.06
CA VAL A 169 -37.48 -11.43 -11.67
C VAL A 169 -37.65 -12.31 -10.44
N LYS A 170 -36.98 -13.46 -10.37
CA LYS A 170 -37.00 -14.31 -9.15
C LYS A 170 -36.46 -13.60 -7.92
N ALA A 171 -35.49 -12.71 -8.08
CA ALA A 171 -34.93 -11.90 -7.01
C ALA A 171 -35.82 -10.71 -6.60
N SER A 172 -36.97 -10.50 -7.25
CA SER A 172 -37.77 -9.28 -7.09
C SER A 172 -37.00 -8.00 -7.39
N ALA A 173 -36.06 -8.02 -8.34
CA ALA A 173 -35.16 -6.89 -8.63
C ALA A 173 -35.90 -5.56 -8.85
N VAL A 174 -37.08 -5.55 -9.50
CA VAL A 174 -37.92 -4.34 -9.71
C VAL A 174 -38.30 -3.62 -8.40
N LYS A 175 -38.34 -4.34 -7.29
CA LYS A 175 -38.67 -3.82 -5.96
C LYS A 175 -37.42 -3.56 -5.10
N ALA A 176 -36.23 -3.81 -5.61
CA ALA A 176 -34.98 -3.49 -4.94
C ALA A 176 -34.77 -1.97 -4.92
N ARG A 177 -34.02 -1.49 -3.93
CA ARG A 177 -33.63 -0.06 -3.84
C ARG A 177 -32.23 0.17 -4.39
N ILE A 178 -31.30 -0.74 -4.11
CA ILE A 178 -29.90 -0.67 -4.51
C ILE A 178 -29.50 -2.01 -5.12
N ALA A 179 -28.70 -1.98 -6.18
CA ALA A 179 -28.08 -3.16 -6.76
C ALA A 179 -26.56 -2.97 -6.92
N TYR A 180 -25.79 -3.83 -6.26
CA TYR A 180 -24.33 -3.92 -6.41
C TYR A 180 -24.01 -5.04 -7.41
N VAL A 181 -23.24 -4.73 -8.45
CA VAL A 181 -22.96 -5.65 -9.56
C VAL A 181 -21.46 -5.73 -9.84
N TYR A 182 -20.90 -6.93 -9.80
CA TYR A 182 -19.52 -7.16 -10.22
C TYR A 182 -19.34 -8.58 -10.73
N TYR A 183 -18.90 -8.72 -11.97
CA TYR A 183 -18.43 -9.98 -12.54
C TYR A 183 -16.99 -9.80 -13.02
N ARG A 184 -16.18 -10.86 -12.94
CA ARG A 184 -14.81 -10.84 -13.49
C ARG A 184 -14.77 -10.52 -14.98
N GLU A 185 -15.83 -10.85 -15.70
CA GLU A 185 -16.03 -10.46 -17.09
C GLU A 185 -16.93 -9.22 -17.17
N ASN A 186 -16.39 -8.09 -17.63
CA ASN A 186 -17.10 -6.81 -17.69
C ASN A 186 -18.40 -6.86 -18.51
N SER A 187 -18.45 -7.69 -19.55
CA SER A 187 -19.64 -7.89 -20.39
C SER A 187 -20.84 -8.35 -19.56
N ASN A 188 -20.61 -9.24 -18.58
CA ASN A 188 -21.65 -9.77 -17.70
C ASN A 188 -22.13 -8.72 -16.69
N THR A 189 -21.21 -7.90 -16.17
CA THR A 189 -21.55 -6.73 -15.33
C THR A 189 -22.44 -5.77 -16.11
N LEU A 190 -22.00 -5.35 -17.30
CA LEU A 190 -22.73 -4.40 -18.15
C LEU A 190 -24.12 -4.92 -18.53
N MET A 191 -24.22 -6.20 -18.93
CA MET A 191 -25.50 -6.83 -19.26
C MET A 191 -26.45 -6.89 -18.07
N THR A 192 -25.95 -7.15 -16.87
CA THR A 192 -26.77 -7.19 -15.65
C THR A 192 -27.30 -5.80 -15.31
N VAL A 193 -26.44 -4.77 -15.33
CA VAL A 193 -26.84 -3.37 -15.09
C VAL A 193 -27.88 -2.92 -16.10
N MET A 194 -27.66 -3.17 -17.40
CA MET A 194 -28.62 -2.83 -18.45
C MET A 194 -29.99 -3.46 -18.23
N GLN A 195 -30.05 -4.69 -17.76
CA GLN A 195 -31.33 -5.35 -17.44
C GLN A 195 -32.00 -4.73 -16.21
N LEU A 196 -31.25 -4.43 -15.16
CA LEU A 196 -31.76 -3.77 -13.96
C LEU A 196 -32.36 -2.39 -14.29
N GLU A 197 -31.63 -1.59 -15.08
CA GLU A 197 -32.08 -0.28 -15.53
C GLU A 197 -33.36 -0.37 -16.39
N THR A 198 -33.35 -1.26 -17.37
CA THR A 198 -34.51 -1.49 -18.25
C THR A 198 -35.75 -1.95 -17.48
N MET A 199 -35.57 -2.80 -16.46
CA MET A 199 -36.66 -3.33 -15.64
C MET A 199 -37.25 -2.32 -14.67
N SER A 200 -36.39 -1.51 -14.07
CA SER A 200 -36.79 -0.57 -13.03
C SER A 200 -37.27 0.77 -13.59
N GLY A 201 -36.77 1.14 -14.77
CA GLY A 201 -36.94 2.47 -15.37
C GLY A 201 -36.14 3.53 -14.62
N GLY A 202 -34.89 3.24 -14.23
CA GLY A 202 -34.03 4.16 -13.48
C GLY A 202 -34.44 4.37 -12.02
N ARG A 203 -35.14 3.41 -11.41
CA ARG A 203 -35.60 3.51 -10.00
C ARG A 203 -34.68 2.81 -9.02
N ILE A 204 -33.88 1.86 -9.48
CA ILE A 204 -32.90 1.15 -8.66
C ILE A 204 -31.59 1.93 -8.77
N ILE A 205 -30.93 2.17 -7.65
CA ILE A 205 -29.57 2.72 -7.68
C ILE A 205 -28.61 1.59 -8.07
N THR A 206 -28.01 1.65 -9.26
CA THR A 206 -27.09 0.65 -9.78
C THR A 206 -25.63 1.05 -9.61
N LEU A 207 -24.89 0.16 -8.95
CA LEU A 207 -23.50 0.36 -8.55
C LEU A 207 -22.66 -0.78 -9.10
N ALA A 208 -21.67 -0.48 -9.92
CA ALA A 208 -20.90 -1.48 -10.64
C ALA A 208 -19.39 -1.38 -10.40
N GLN A 209 -18.70 -2.52 -10.47
CA GLN A 209 -17.26 -2.56 -10.65
C GLN A 209 -16.93 -3.14 -12.03
N TYR A 210 -15.95 -2.57 -12.71
CA TYR A 210 -15.42 -3.06 -13.98
C TYR A 210 -13.89 -2.86 -14.04
N ILE A 211 -13.24 -3.37 -15.07
CA ILE A 211 -11.81 -3.16 -15.31
C ILE A 211 -11.59 -2.70 -16.75
N GLY A 212 -10.96 -1.55 -16.96
CA GLY A 212 -10.58 -1.05 -18.27
C GLY A 212 -11.38 0.18 -18.71
N GLU A 213 -10.64 1.24 -19.02
CA GLU A 213 -11.14 2.58 -19.39
C GLU A 213 -12.19 2.57 -20.51
N GLU A 214 -12.08 1.64 -21.47
CA GLU A 214 -13.01 1.51 -22.60
C GLU A 214 -14.45 1.18 -22.18
N TYR A 215 -14.65 0.61 -21.00
CA TYR A 215 -15.98 0.23 -20.51
C TYR A 215 -16.75 1.38 -19.86
N ARG A 216 -16.05 2.42 -19.39
CA ARG A 216 -16.65 3.54 -18.66
C ARG A 216 -17.85 4.14 -19.40
N LYS A 217 -17.65 4.44 -20.68
CA LYS A 217 -18.67 5.02 -21.55
C LYS A 217 -19.90 4.12 -21.72
N TYR A 218 -19.73 2.80 -21.74
CA TYR A 218 -20.87 1.89 -21.86
C TYR A 218 -21.76 1.89 -20.60
N PHE A 219 -21.16 2.02 -19.41
CA PHE A 219 -21.92 2.13 -18.17
C PHE A 219 -22.67 3.47 -18.09
N GLU A 220 -22.05 4.57 -18.53
CA GLU A 220 -22.70 5.88 -18.66
C GLU A 220 -23.88 5.83 -19.65
N ASP A 221 -23.69 5.23 -20.84
CA ASP A 221 -24.72 5.12 -21.88
C ASP A 221 -25.93 4.27 -21.43
N VAL A 222 -25.71 3.29 -20.54
CA VAL A 222 -26.78 2.44 -19.99
C VAL A 222 -27.53 3.14 -18.84
N GLY A 223 -26.96 4.19 -18.26
CA GLY A 223 -27.52 4.91 -17.12
C GLY A 223 -27.18 4.29 -15.77
N CYS A 224 -26.01 3.65 -15.64
CA CYS A 224 -25.52 3.19 -14.33
C CYS A 224 -25.24 4.39 -13.42
N ASP A 225 -25.74 4.40 -12.18
CA ASP A 225 -25.56 5.55 -11.28
C ASP A 225 -24.09 5.77 -10.89
N HIS A 226 -23.36 4.70 -10.60
CA HIS A 226 -21.92 4.79 -10.37
C HIS A 226 -21.21 3.48 -10.74
N ALA A 227 -20.18 3.57 -11.58
CA ALA A 227 -19.33 2.46 -11.95
C ALA A 227 -17.87 2.80 -11.65
N VAL A 228 -17.14 1.87 -11.05
CA VAL A 228 -15.77 2.10 -10.56
C VAL A 228 -14.80 1.10 -11.18
N ASP A 229 -13.68 1.61 -11.71
CA ASP A 229 -12.50 0.82 -12.04
C ASP A 229 -11.47 0.94 -10.91
N PRO A 230 -11.00 -0.18 -10.30
CA PRO A 230 -9.96 -0.13 -9.27
C PRO A 230 -8.71 0.65 -9.70
N TYR A 231 -8.30 0.55 -10.96
CA TYR A 231 -7.12 1.24 -11.48
C TYR A 231 -7.30 2.77 -11.49
N GLU A 232 -8.53 3.26 -11.61
CA GLU A 232 -8.85 4.70 -11.51
C GLU A 232 -8.77 5.21 -10.07
N LEU A 233 -8.70 4.33 -9.07
CA LEU A 233 -8.56 4.70 -7.67
C LEU A 233 -7.14 4.53 -7.18
N TYR A 234 -6.58 3.33 -7.27
CA TYR A 234 -5.31 3.05 -6.58
C TYR A 234 -4.09 3.61 -7.32
N VAL A 235 -4.12 3.71 -8.66
CA VAL A 235 -2.99 4.27 -9.42
C VAL A 235 -2.82 5.77 -9.12
N PRO A 236 -3.88 6.60 -9.11
CA PRO A 236 -3.77 7.96 -8.62
C PRO A 236 -3.36 8.06 -7.14
N LEU A 237 -3.80 7.13 -6.27
CA LEU A 237 -3.33 7.09 -4.89
C LEU A 237 -1.83 6.81 -4.77
N MET A 238 -1.27 5.95 -5.64
CA MET A 238 0.18 5.74 -5.71
C MET A 238 0.90 7.03 -6.12
N MET A 239 0.38 7.75 -7.12
CA MET A 239 0.92 9.06 -7.52
C MET A 239 0.80 10.10 -6.40
N GLN A 240 -0.31 10.11 -5.65
CA GLN A 240 -0.48 10.97 -4.48
C GLN A 240 0.45 10.59 -3.33
N ALA A 241 0.76 9.31 -3.12
CA ALA A 241 1.74 8.90 -2.12
C ALA A 241 3.12 9.50 -2.44
N TYR A 242 3.44 9.65 -3.73
CA TYR A 242 4.63 10.34 -4.19
C TYR A 242 4.52 11.88 -4.05
N ARG A 243 3.48 12.53 -4.60
CA ARG A 243 3.40 14.01 -4.69
C ARG A 243 2.84 14.71 -3.45
N SER A 244 2.01 14.00 -2.68
CA SER A 244 1.13 14.53 -1.64
C SER A 244 1.04 13.54 -0.46
N GLN A 245 2.20 13.16 0.09
CA GLN A 245 2.32 12.22 1.21
C GLN A 245 1.31 12.51 2.34
N GLY A 246 0.52 11.50 2.71
CA GLY A 246 -0.57 11.59 3.68
C GLY A 246 -1.96 11.79 3.05
N GLY A 247 -2.04 12.21 1.79
CA GLY A 247 -3.28 12.29 1.01
C GLY A 247 -4.03 10.96 0.92
N PRO A 248 -3.37 9.84 0.53
CA PRO A 248 -4.02 8.53 0.48
C PRO A 248 -4.62 8.09 1.82
N SER A 249 -3.92 8.34 2.92
CA SER A 249 -4.40 8.05 4.27
C SER A 249 -5.60 8.90 4.65
N TRP A 250 -5.67 10.15 4.20
CA TRP A 250 -6.84 11.00 4.40
C TRP A 250 -8.05 10.52 3.58
N ILE A 251 -7.85 10.19 2.30
CA ILE A 251 -8.91 9.66 1.41
C ILE A 251 -9.50 8.37 1.98
N LYS A 252 -8.64 7.43 2.41
CA LYS A 252 -9.10 6.19 3.04
C LYS A 252 -9.98 6.47 4.27
N ARG A 253 -9.72 7.54 5.03
CA ARG A 253 -10.45 7.82 6.27
C ARG A 253 -11.81 8.48 6.03
N ILE A 254 -11.96 9.24 4.94
CA ILE A 254 -13.27 9.79 4.56
C ILE A 254 -14.13 8.79 3.77
N VAL A 255 -13.50 7.84 3.05
CA VAL A 255 -14.16 6.79 2.27
C VAL A 255 -14.57 5.59 3.15
N TYR A 256 -13.86 5.30 4.24
CA TYR A 256 -14.30 4.30 5.21
C TYR A 256 -15.14 4.91 6.33
N ARG A 257 -16.46 4.70 6.27
CA ARG A 257 -17.41 5.20 7.28
C ARG A 257 -17.07 4.82 8.72
N ARG A 258 -16.45 3.65 8.94
CA ARG A 258 -16.10 3.16 10.29
C ARG A 258 -14.92 3.88 10.94
N LEU A 259 -14.16 4.66 10.17
CA LEU A 259 -12.94 5.33 10.66
C LEU A 259 -13.19 6.72 11.24
N GLY A 260 -14.45 7.04 11.57
CA GLY A 260 -14.81 8.21 12.36
C GLY A 260 -15.60 9.24 11.56
N ASN A 261 -14.91 10.14 10.87
CA ASN A 261 -15.55 11.20 10.10
C ASN A 261 -16.29 10.62 8.88
N THR A 262 -17.53 11.06 8.62
CA THR A 262 -18.38 10.50 7.56
C THR A 262 -18.80 11.55 6.55
N LEU A 263 -18.88 11.15 5.28
CA LEU A 263 -19.36 12.01 4.20
C LEU A 263 -20.88 11.90 4.07
N HIS A 264 -21.55 13.05 3.97
CA HIS A 264 -22.98 13.12 3.75
C HIS A 264 -23.32 14.18 2.70
N THR A 265 -24.25 13.84 1.81
CA THR A 265 -24.91 14.81 0.93
C THR A 265 -26.24 15.22 1.55
N ARG A 266 -26.43 16.51 1.82
CA ARG A 266 -27.61 17.05 2.53
C ARG A 266 -28.15 18.28 1.82
N LYS A 267 -29.48 18.38 1.69
CA LYS A 267 -30.13 19.60 1.20
C LYS A 267 -29.87 20.78 2.13
N LEU A 268 -29.77 21.97 1.54
CA LEU A 268 -29.52 23.19 2.30
C LEU A 268 -30.67 23.52 3.27
N GLU A 269 -30.33 23.94 4.49
CA GLU A 269 -31.32 24.43 5.46
C GLU A 269 -31.86 25.80 5.00
N PRO A 270 -33.18 26.07 5.04
CA PRO A 270 -33.74 27.34 4.58
C PRO A 270 -33.17 28.59 5.27
N THR A 271 -32.62 28.44 6.47
CA THR A 271 -31.99 29.52 7.26
C THR A 271 -30.57 29.87 6.81
N LEU A 272 -29.98 29.05 5.93
CA LEU A 272 -28.61 29.18 5.43
C LEU A 272 -28.57 29.57 3.94
N VAL A 273 -29.73 29.72 3.30
CA VAL A 273 -29.88 30.20 1.91
C VAL A 273 -29.42 31.65 1.80
N GLY A 274 -28.74 31.99 0.71
CA GLY A 274 -28.23 33.34 0.42
C GLY A 274 -26.94 33.70 1.13
N LEU A 275 -26.34 32.78 1.89
CA LEU A 275 -24.96 32.91 2.35
C LEU A 275 -24.00 32.64 1.19
N THR A 276 -22.86 33.32 1.20
CA THR A 276 -21.74 32.95 0.33
C THR A 276 -21.14 31.61 0.78
N TRP A 277 -20.48 30.90 -0.13
CA TRP A 277 -19.81 29.63 0.15
C TRP A 277 -18.89 29.72 1.37
N MET A 278 -18.06 30.77 1.45
CA MET A 278 -17.16 30.91 2.59
C MET A 278 -17.86 31.28 3.90
N GLU A 279 -18.89 32.12 3.88
CA GLU A 279 -19.68 32.39 5.10
C GLU A 279 -20.31 31.11 5.63
N TYR A 280 -20.81 30.26 4.74
CA TYR A 280 -21.39 28.98 5.08
C TYR A 280 -20.36 28.00 5.66
N VAL A 281 -19.20 27.84 5.02
CA VAL A 281 -18.09 27.00 5.51
C VAL A 281 -17.67 27.42 6.92
N ILE A 282 -17.42 28.72 7.14
CA ILE A 282 -16.96 29.23 8.43
C ILE A 282 -18.05 29.05 9.51
N LYS A 283 -19.31 29.34 9.17
CA LYS A 283 -20.44 29.20 10.10
C LYS A 283 -20.63 27.75 10.54
N LEU A 284 -20.64 26.79 9.61
CA LEU A 284 -20.81 25.38 9.94
C LEU A 284 -19.59 24.81 10.66
N LYS A 285 -18.38 25.15 10.21
CA LYS A 285 -17.17 24.67 10.85
C LYS A 285 -17.08 25.14 12.29
N SER A 286 -17.30 26.43 12.54
CA SER A 286 -17.22 27.03 13.88
C SER A 286 -18.32 26.54 14.84
N SER A 287 -19.55 26.36 14.35
CA SER A 287 -20.69 26.02 15.20
C SER A 287 -20.87 24.51 15.41
N ARG A 288 -20.67 23.70 14.35
CA ARG A 288 -20.99 22.27 14.33
C ARG A 288 -19.79 21.38 13.96
N GLY A 289 -18.60 21.93 13.71
CA GLY A 289 -17.42 21.15 13.31
C GLY A 289 -17.48 20.52 11.92
N ILE A 290 -18.58 20.75 11.18
CA ILE A 290 -18.83 20.19 9.85
C ILE A 290 -17.98 20.93 8.83
N MET A 291 -17.34 20.19 7.92
CA MET A 291 -16.52 20.75 6.85
C MET A 291 -17.22 20.54 5.49
N PRO A 292 -17.85 21.59 4.91
CA PRO A 292 -18.39 21.52 3.55
C PRO A 292 -17.27 21.44 2.51
N MET A 293 -17.46 20.63 1.47
CA MET A 293 -16.43 20.38 0.45
C MET A 293 -16.91 20.64 -0.98
N ALA A 294 -18.15 20.29 -1.28
CA ALA A 294 -18.71 20.45 -2.62
C ALA A 294 -20.21 20.79 -2.59
N VAL A 295 -20.66 21.42 -3.67
CA VAL A 295 -22.07 21.69 -3.96
C VAL A 295 -22.51 20.74 -5.08
N VAL A 296 -23.65 20.09 -4.91
CA VAL A 296 -24.24 19.14 -5.86
C VAL A 296 -25.54 19.75 -6.37
N VAL A 297 -25.61 19.99 -7.69
CA VAL A 297 -26.77 20.55 -8.40
C VAL A 297 -27.03 19.69 -9.63
N ASP A 298 -28.22 19.10 -9.74
CA ASP A 298 -28.62 18.27 -10.89
C ASP A 298 -27.52 17.27 -11.31
N GLU A 299 -26.98 16.52 -10.34
CA GLU A 299 -25.90 15.53 -10.49
C GLU A 299 -24.50 16.10 -10.83
N VAL A 300 -24.38 17.40 -11.08
CA VAL A 300 -23.09 18.08 -11.25
C VAL A 300 -22.49 18.37 -9.88
N VAL A 301 -21.25 17.95 -9.68
CA VAL A 301 -20.49 18.16 -8.45
C VAL A 301 -19.51 19.32 -8.63
N MET A 302 -19.78 20.43 -7.97
CA MET A 302 -18.88 21.59 -7.88
C MET A 302 -18.04 21.50 -6.62
N ILE A 303 -16.82 20.99 -6.76
CA ILE A 303 -15.84 20.85 -5.67
C ILE A 303 -15.15 22.18 -5.42
N ASN A 304 -14.96 22.55 -4.15
CA ASN A 304 -14.31 23.81 -3.76
C ASN A 304 -14.81 25.03 -4.58
N PRO A 305 -16.12 25.36 -4.54
CA PRO A 305 -16.65 26.53 -5.23
C PRO A 305 -15.92 27.82 -4.86
N ASP A 306 -16.03 28.84 -5.71
CA ASP A 306 -15.49 30.17 -5.41
C ASP A 306 -16.07 30.74 -4.13
N ALA A 307 -15.28 31.58 -3.44
CA ALA A 307 -15.60 32.06 -2.10
C ALA A 307 -16.92 32.85 -2.05
N ASP A 308 -17.30 33.49 -3.15
CA ASP A 308 -18.47 34.34 -3.35
C ASP A 308 -19.66 33.60 -4.00
N TYR A 309 -19.58 32.28 -4.25
CA TYR A 309 -20.71 31.50 -4.73
C TYR A 309 -21.90 31.60 -3.75
N GLU A 310 -23.06 32.04 -4.23
CA GLU A 310 -24.27 32.19 -3.41
C GLU A 310 -25.08 30.90 -3.37
N LEU A 311 -25.38 30.44 -2.15
CA LEU A 311 -26.10 29.18 -1.94
C LEU A 311 -27.61 29.32 -2.14
N THR A 312 -28.20 28.40 -2.91
CA THR A 312 -29.62 28.35 -3.25
C THR A 312 -30.37 27.21 -2.54
N LEU A 313 -31.70 27.23 -2.54
CA LEU A 313 -32.51 26.18 -1.90
C LEU A 313 -32.38 24.82 -2.61
N ASP A 314 -32.08 24.83 -3.91
CA ASP A 314 -31.96 23.63 -4.72
C ASP A 314 -30.60 22.93 -4.52
N ASP A 315 -29.63 23.65 -3.95
CA ASP A 315 -28.30 23.13 -3.68
C ASP A 315 -28.34 22.01 -2.62
N SER A 316 -27.68 20.91 -2.95
CA SER A 316 -27.30 19.87 -1.99
C SER A 316 -25.82 20.00 -1.68
N ILE A 317 -25.44 19.89 -0.41
CA ILE A 317 -24.05 20.09 0.02
C ILE A 317 -23.46 18.77 0.45
N LEU A 318 -22.34 18.41 -0.17
CA LEU A 318 -21.49 17.32 0.27
C LEU A 318 -20.53 17.85 1.33
N ARG A 319 -20.63 17.27 2.52
CA ARG A 319 -19.92 17.73 3.72
C ARG A 319 -19.39 16.57 4.54
N LEU A 320 -18.25 16.80 5.18
CA LEU A 320 -17.64 15.90 6.14
C LEU A 320 -18.18 16.20 7.54
N GLU A 321 -18.89 15.24 8.12
CA GLU A 321 -19.49 15.34 9.45
C GLU A 321 -18.61 14.62 10.48
N PRO A 322 -18.35 15.24 11.63
CA PRO A 322 -17.59 14.61 12.69
C PRO A 322 -18.41 13.54 13.43
N PRO A 323 -17.77 12.50 13.99
CA PRO A 323 -18.48 11.46 14.72
C PRO A 323 -19.07 11.99 16.04
N PRO A 324 -20.14 11.38 16.58
CA PRO A 324 -20.85 11.86 17.77
C PRO A 324 -19.99 12.05 19.02
N LYS A 325 -18.89 11.28 19.13
CA LYS A 325 -17.95 11.37 20.25
C LYS A 325 -17.14 12.67 20.28
N ARG A 326 -16.89 13.26 19.10
CA ARG A 326 -16.09 14.49 18.93
C ARG A 326 -16.82 15.47 18.01
N PRO A 327 -17.94 16.06 18.45
CA PRO A 327 -18.91 16.73 17.58
C PRO A 327 -18.40 18.01 16.92
N LYS A 328 -17.22 18.51 17.28
CA LYS A 328 -16.61 19.69 16.66
C LYS A 328 -15.43 19.37 15.72
N GLY A 329 -15.06 18.10 15.56
CA GLY A 329 -13.89 17.68 14.80
C GLY A 329 -12.78 17.12 15.69
N ASP A 330 -11.63 16.85 15.08
CA ASP A 330 -10.54 16.08 15.64
C ASP A 330 -9.60 16.99 16.48
N HIS A 331 -9.32 16.58 17.70
CA HIS A 331 -8.22 17.13 18.50
C HIS A 331 -6.91 16.35 18.24
N ASP A 332 -5.78 16.89 18.69
CA ASP A 332 -4.47 16.23 18.50
C ASP A 332 -4.45 14.80 19.09
N GLU A 333 -5.14 14.57 20.21
CA GLU A 333 -5.28 13.24 20.83
C GLU A 333 -6.08 12.23 20.01
N ASP A 334 -6.92 12.70 19.09
CA ASP A 334 -7.72 11.83 18.24
C ASP A 334 -7.06 11.53 16.89
N GLY A 335 -5.85 12.04 16.68
CA GLY A 335 -5.16 11.96 15.42
C GLY A 335 -4.59 10.56 15.14
N VAL A 336 -4.38 10.29 13.85
CA VAL A 336 -3.95 8.97 13.37
C VAL A 336 -2.50 9.03 12.94
N GLN A 337 -1.68 8.11 13.45
CA GLN A 337 -0.29 7.98 13.02
C GLN A 337 -0.23 7.67 11.51
N LEU A 338 0.52 8.47 10.76
CA LEU A 338 0.81 8.19 9.35
C LEU A 338 1.97 7.21 9.24
N ILE A 339 1.86 6.32 8.26
CA ILE A 339 2.88 5.34 7.85
C ILE A 339 3.32 5.74 6.43
N GLY A 340 4.59 5.50 6.08
CA GLY A 340 5.13 5.78 4.74
C GLY A 340 5.32 7.27 4.45
N MET A 341 5.74 8.03 5.47
CA MET A 341 6.09 9.46 5.35
C MET A 341 7.62 9.63 5.16
N ASP A 342 8.29 8.60 4.64
CA ASP A 342 9.73 8.58 4.44
C ASP A 342 10.18 9.65 3.44
N GLU A 343 11.39 10.15 3.60
CA GLU A 343 11.89 11.24 2.77
C GLU A 343 12.20 10.75 1.35
N ILE A 344 11.50 11.30 0.36
CA ILE A 344 11.75 11.02 -1.04
C ILE A 344 13.04 11.75 -1.49
N PRO A 345 13.97 11.06 -2.18
CA PRO A 345 15.15 11.67 -2.78
C PRO A 345 14.83 12.85 -3.72
N ILE A 346 15.67 13.89 -3.72
CA ILE A 346 15.44 15.14 -4.47
C ILE A 346 15.67 14.96 -5.97
N ASP A 347 16.70 14.19 -6.36
CA ASP A 347 17.07 13.96 -7.75
C ASP A 347 17.06 12.46 -8.04
N GLY A 348 16.65 12.08 -9.25
CA GLY A 348 16.68 10.71 -9.71
C GLY A 348 15.66 10.46 -10.81
N HIS A 349 15.69 9.26 -11.38
CA HIS A 349 14.67 8.81 -12.32
C HIS A 349 13.57 8.02 -11.58
N LEU A 350 12.43 7.86 -12.24
CA LEU A 350 11.33 7.02 -11.78
C LEU A 350 11.49 5.59 -12.29
N ILE A 351 11.18 4.60 -11.48
CA ILE A 351 11.12 3.19 -11.89
C ILE A 351 9.67 2.73 -11.89
N ILE A 352 9.26 2.02 -12.93
CA ILE A 352 8.01 1.25 -12.98
C ILE A 352 8.40 -0.21 -13.15
N SER A 353 8.13 -1.04 -12.15
CA SER A 353 8.33 -2.50 -12.21
C SER A 353 6.97 -3.18 -12.24
N SER A 354 6.59 -3.66 -13.43
CA SER A 354 5.29 -4.28 -13.65
C SER A 354 5.28 -5.08 -14.95
N ASP A 355 4.51 -6.16 -14.98
CA ASP A 355 4.15 -6.87 -16.22
C ASP A 355 2.66 -6.71 -16.56
N ASN A 356 1.98 -5.79 -15.87
CA ASN A 356 0.57 -5.50 -16.04
C ASN A 356 0.40 -4.29 -16.99
N PRO A 357 -0.01 -4.50 -18.27
CA PRO A 357 -0.12 -3.40 -19.22
C PRO A 357 -1.23 -2.41 -18.86
N VAL A 358 -2.28 -2.85 -18.14
CA VAL A 358 -3.36 -1.95 -17.68
C VAL A 358 -2.82 -0.96 -16.66
N PHE A 359 -2.05 -1.45 -15.69
CA PHE A 359 -1.37 -0.62 -14.70
C PHE A 359 -0.40 0.37 -15.36
N ILE A 360 0.51 -0.12 -16.20
CA ILE A 360 1.54 0.74 -16.82
C ILE A 360 0.88 1.81 -17.68
N LYS A 361 -0.11 1.45 -18.50
CA LYS A 361 -0.85 2.41 -19.33
C LYS A 361 -1.55 3.47 -18.47
N ARG A 362 -2.21 3.07 -17.38
CA ARG A 362 -2.89 4.02 -16.49
C ARG A 362 -1.89 4.96 -15.80
N LEU A 363 -0.81 4.41 -15.25
CA LEU A 363 0.21 5.20 -14.56
C LEU A 363 0.86 6.21 -15.52
N LEU A 364 1.21 5.79 -16.74
CA LEU A 364 1.75 6.69 -17.75
C LEU A 364 0.74 7.77 -18.18
N SER A 365 -0.56 7.45 -18.23
CA SER A 365 -1.61 8.44 -18.48
C SER A 365 -1.63 9.51 -17.38
N GLU A 366 -1.56 9.12 -16.11
CA GLU A 366 -1.46 10.08 -14.98
C GLU A 366 -0.20 10.94 -15.04
N MET A 367 0.95 10.31 -15.31
CA MET A 367 2.24 11.01 -15.45
C MET A 367 2.24 11.98 -16.63
N SER A 368 1.57 11.63 -17.72
CA SER A 368 1.46 12.47 -18.93
C SER A 368 0.60 13.72 -18.69
N ARG A 369 -0.45 13.61 -17.86
CA ARG A 369 -1.32 14.75 -17.49
C ARG A 369 -0.62 15.80 -16.63
N THR A 370 0.36 15.36 -15.83
CA THR A 370 1.01 16.16 -14.78
C THR A 370 2.37 16.75 -15.19
N GLU A 371 2.76 16.63 -16.47
CA GLU A 371 4.02 17.15 -17.05
C GLU A 371 5.29 16.72 -16.26
N ILE A 372 5.46 15.41 -16.05
CA ILE A 372 6.66 14.87 -15.39
C ILE A 372 7.90 15.02 -16.28
N GLU A 373 8.93 15.72 -15.79
CA GLU A 373 10.19 15.93 -16.51
C GLU A 373 11.20 14.80 -16.29
N GLU A 374 11.09 14.08 -15.17
CA GLU A 374 12.10 13.08 -14.82
C GLU A 374 12.08 11.88 -15.77
N PRO A 375 13.25 11.29 -16.07
CA PRO A 375 13.30 10.06 -16.85
C PRO A 375 12.51 8.95 -16.15
N ILE A 376 11.77 8.17 -16.93
CA ILE A 376 10.98 7.03 -16.45
C ILE A 376 11.60 5.76 -17.02
N LYS A 377 12.01 4.83 -16.16
CA LYS A 377 12.53 3.52 -16.55
C LYS A 377 11.51 2.44 -16.26
N ILE A 378 11.07 1.73 -17.29
CA ILE A 378 10.05 0.69 -17.17
C ILE A 378 10.71 -0.68 -17.29
N LEU A 379 10.54 -1.51 -16.25
CA LEU A 379 11.04 -2.88 -16.18
C LEU A 379 9.85 -3.81 -16.44
N SER A 380 9.85 -4.46 -17.60
CA SER A 380 8.83 -5.45 -17.95
C SER A 380 9.36 -6.48 -18.94
N GLU A 381 8.84 -7.70 -18.85
CA GLU A 381 9.09 -8.76 -19.84
C GLU A 381 8.34 -8.49 -21.15
N ILE A 382 7.20 -7.81 -21.07
CA ILE A 382 6.29 -7.56 -22.19
C ILE A 382 6.47 -6.10 -22.63
N ASN A 383 6.36 -5.83 -23.93
CA ASN A 383 6.32 -4.44 -24.40
C ASN A 383 5.09 -3.75 -23.78
N PRO A 384 5.26 -2.72 -22.93
CA PRO A 384 4.17 -2.23 -22.13
C PRO A 384 3.28 -1.19 -22.84
N PHE A 385 3.66 -0.75 -24.04
CA PHE A 385 2.90 0.23 -24.82
C PHE A 385 2.89 -0.13 -26.31
N ASP A 386 1.73 0.09 -26.94
CA ASP A 386 1.60 0.09 -28.40
C ASP A 386 2.24 1.36 -28.98
N ASP A 387 1.88 2.51 -28.41
CA ASP A 387 2.43 3.83 -28.74
C ASP A 387 3.02 4.49 -27.48
N LYS A 388 4.30 4.89 -27.55
CA LYS A 388 4.99 5.56 -26.45
C LYS A 388 4.49 7.03 -26.33
N PRO A 389 4.09 7.50 -25.12
CA PRO A 389 3.75 8.91 -24.92
C PRO A 389 4.89 9.86 -25.32
N GLU A 390 4.60 10.83 -26.19
CA GLU A 390 5.62 11.75 -26.73
C GLU A 390 6.12 12.77 -25.69
N ASN A 391 5.28 13.11 -24.70
CA ASN A 391 5.60 14.10 -23.68
C ASN A 391 6.39 13.55 -22.49
N LEU A 392 6.66 12.23 -22.45
CA LEU A 392 7.37 11.58 -21.35
C LEU A 392 8.72 11.01 -21.80
N ASN A 393 9.76 11.22 -20.98
CA ASN A 393 11.08 10.66 -21.21
C ASN A 393 11.18 9.20 -20.72
N ILE A 394 10.64 8.26 -21.51
CA ILE A 394 10.58 6.84 -21.12
C ILE A 394 11.71 6.01 -21.70
N GLU A 395 12.37 5.20 -20.88
CA GLU A 395 13.29 4.12 -21.27
C GLU A 395 12.67 2.77 -20.87
N TRP A 396 12.50 1.87 -21.83
CA TRP A 396 12.03 0.51 -21.54
C TRP A 396 13.22 -0.45 -21.45
N ILE A 397 13.27 -1.20 -20.35
CA ILE A 397 14.28 -2.21 -20.08
C ILE A 397 13.60 -3.58 -20.13
N HIS A 398 13.84 -4.29 -21.22
CA HIS A 398 13.29 -5.64 -21.42
C HIS A 398 13.99 -6.67 -20.53
N GLY A 399 13.22 -7.32 -19.66
CA GLY A 399 13.67 -8.39 -18.77
C GLY A 399 12.66 -8.63 -17.64
N PRO A 400 12.88 -9.64 -16.79
CA PRO A 400 11.99 -9.90 -15.66
C PRO A 400 11.93 -8.67 -14.76
N SER A 401 10.74 -8.13 -14.54
CA SER A 401 10.51 -6.89 -13.77
C SER A 401 10.99 -6.96 -12.32
N ASN A 402 11.09 -8.19 -11.79
CA ASN A 402 11.45 -8.51 -10.41
C ASN A 402 12.86 -9.11 -10.28
N ALA A 403 13.69 -9.05 -11.32
CA ALA A 403 15.07 -9.53 -11.29
C ALA A 403 16.06 -8.42 -10.91
N GLU A 404 17.06 -8.80 -10.12
CA GLU A 404 18.20 -7.97 -9.72
C GLU A 404 18.92 -7.34 -10.94
N GLU A 405 19.11 -8.11 -12.00
CA GLU A 405 19.74 -7.62 -13.24
C GLU A 405 18.95 -6.47 -13.90
N SER A 406 17.62 -6.49 -13.82
CA SER A 406 16.76 -5.46 -14.39
C SER A 406 16.89 -4.15 -13.61
N PHE A 407 16.87 -4.21 -12.27
CA PHE A 407 17.11 -3.05 -11.41
C PHE A 407 18.53 -2.47 -11.58
N ARG A 408 19.53 -3.33 -11.76
CA ARG A 408 20.90 -2.90 -12.05
C ARG A 408 21.02 -2.17 -13.38
N LYS A 409 20.40 -2.71 -14.45
CA LYS A 409 20.32 -2.03 -15.76
C LYS A 409 19.58 -0.70 -15.67
N ALA A 410 18.63 -0.60 -14.76
CA ALA A 410 17.92 0.64 -14.46
C ALA A 410 18.77 1.64 -13.68
N ASN A 411 19.95 1.29 -13.15
CA ASN A 411 20.68 2.08 -12.15
C ASN A 411 19.80 2.42 -10.94
N ALA A 412 19.13 1.42 -10.36
CA ALA A 412 18.17 1.64 -9.26
C ALA A 412 18.71 2.46 -8.08
N SER A 413 20.00 2.41 -7.78
CA SER A 413 20.64 3.25 -6.76
C SER A 413 20.57 4.77 -7.01
N GLU A 414 20.26 5.20 -8.25
CA GLU A 414 20.04 6.60 -8.62
C GLU A 414 18.55 6.92 -8.83
N ALA A 415 17.65 5.97 -8.59
CA ALA A 415 16.22 6.22 -8.67
C ALA A 415 15.73 7.00 -7.45
N LYS A 416 14.68 7.79 -7.63
CA LYS A 416 14.00 8.48 -6.51
C LYS A 416 12.82 7.68 -5.99
N VAL A 417 12.04 7.09 -6.89
CA VAL A 417 10.78 6.41 -6.57
C VAL A 417 10.63 5.20 -7.49
N ALA A 418 10.12 4.10 -6.94
CA ALA A 418 9.72 2.92 -7.70
C ALA A 418 8.25 2.58 -7.49
N PHE A 419 7.50 2.45 -8.59
CA PHE A 419 6.13 1.97 -8.61
C PHE A 419 6.11 0.48 -8.96
N ILE A 420 5.52 -0.35 -8.10
CA ILE A 420 5.55 -1.81 -8.21
C ILE A 420 4.12 -2.34 -8.15
N ASP A 421 3.66 -2.93 -9.26
CA ASP A 421 2.35 -3.58 -9.36
C ASP A 421 2.44 -4.85 -10.23
N HIS A 422 2.15 -5.97 -9.62
CA HIS A 422 2.02 -7.28 -10.24
C HIS A 422 0.73 -7.93 -9.79
N LEU A 423 0.17 -8.76 -10.68
CA LEU A 423 -1.04 -9.55 -10.43
C LEU A 423 -0.91 -10.53 -9.24
N HIS A 424 0.33 -10.88 -8.87
CA HIS A 424 0.60 -11.77 -7.74
C HIS A 424 1.50 -11.09 -6.72
N ASP A 425 1.06 -11.09 -5.46
CA ASP A 425 1.77 -10.46 -4.34
C ASP A 425 3.18 -10.99 -4.11
N GLY A 426 3.42 -12.27 -4.42
CA GLY A 426 4.77 -12.85 -4.37
C GLY A 426 5.74 -12.18 -5.34
N GLN A 427 5.28 -11.69 -6.49
CA GLN A 427 6.11 -10.93 -7.43
C GLN A 427 6.38 -9.51 -6.92
N ASN A 428 5.37 -8.85 -6.33
CA ASN A 428 5.54 -7.55 -5.67
C ASN A 428 6.59 -7.63 -4.55
N LEU A 429 6.50 -8.64 -3.69
CA LEU A 429 7.46 -8.87 -2.61
C LEU A 429 8.89 -9.09 -3.14
N MET A 430 9.05 -9.88 -4.20
CA MET A 430 10.36 -10.09 -4.80
C MET A 430 10.91 -8.82 -5.45
N ALA A 431 10.08 -8.06 -6.17
CA ALA A 431 10.49 -6.81 -6.80
C ALA A 431 10.98 -5.78 -5.76
N VAL A 432 10.24 -5.59 -4.66
CA VAL A 432 10.68 -4.73 -3.55
C VAL A 432 11.99 -5.23 -2.96
N LEU A 433 12.07 -6.52 -2.60
CA LEU A 433 13.29 -7.06 -1.99
C LEU A 433 14.54 -6.90 -2.87
N ARG A 434 14.39 -7.00 -4.21
CA ARG A 434 15.51 -6.78 -5.14
C ARG A 434 15.84 -5.31 -5.35
N LEU A 435 14.84 -4.44 -5.36
CA LEU A 435 15.05 -3.00 -5.37
C LEU A 435 15.83 -2.55 -4.14
N GLU A 436 15.42 -3.01 -2.96
CA GLU A 436 16.07 -2.69 -1.68
C GLU A 436 17.53 -3.17 -1.64
N GLN A 437 17.82 -4.34 -2.23
CA GLN A 437 19.18 -4.88 -2.34
C GLN A 437 20.09 -4.11 -3.31
N GLU A 438 19.53 -3.54 -4.39
CA GLU A 438 20.33 -2.82 -5.40
C GLU A 438 20.41 -1.31 -5.12
N SER A 439 19.53 -0.77 -4.28
CA SER A 439 19.46 0.65 -3.96
C SER A 439 19.83 0.99 -2.51
N ASP A 440 20.14 -0.01 -1.69
CA ASP A 440 20.44 0.14 -0.26
C ASP A 440 19.37 0.94 0.49
N GLY A 441 18.10 0.73 0.11
CA GLY A 441 16.93 1.40 0.66
C GLY A 441 16.92 2.92 0.48
N GLU A 442 17.68 3.44 -0.49
CA GLU A 442 17.62 4.87 -0.83
C GLU A 442 16.34 5.22 -1.61
N VAL A 443 15.76 4.27 -2.34
CA VAL A 443 14.60 4.50 -3.22
C VAL A 443 13.30 4.43 -2.44
N PHE A 444 12.43 5.43 -2.61
CA PHE A 444 11.08 5.38 -2.05
C PHE A 444 10.21 4.40 -2.85
N SER A 445 9.87 3.25 -2.26
CA SER A 445 9.17 2.16 -2.92
C SER A 445 7.67 2.17 -2.62
N ILE A 446 6.87 2.16 -3.68
CA ILE A 446 5.41 2.18 -3.65
C ILE A 446 4.91 0.87 -4.27
N SER A 447 4.31 -0.01 -3.46
CA SER A 447 3.88 -1.34 -3.91
C SER A 447 2.41 -1.65 -3.60
N THR A 448 1.74 -2.32 -4.52
CA THR A 448 0.39 -2.84 -4.30
C THR A 448 0.39 -4.24 -3.70
N TYR A 449 -0.71 -4.63 -3.08
CA TYR A 449 -0.98 -6.02 -2.71
C TYR A 449 -2.47 -6.38 -2.84
N HIS A 450 -2.80 -7.65 -2.99
CA HIS A 450 -4.18 -8.13 -3.21
C HIS A 450 -4.69 -8.95 -2.01
N GLU A 451 -3.83 -9.76 -1.39
CA GLU A 451 -4.16 -10.58 -0.23
C GLU A 451 -4.25 -9.76 1.06
N LYS A 452 -5.21 -10.11 1.92
CA LYS A 452 -5.35 -9.45 3.23
C LYS A 452 -4.10 -9.69 4.08
N ASP A 453 -3.70 -8.66 4.83
CA ASP A 453 -2.57 -8.67 5.75
C ASP A 453 -1.18 -8.94 5.10
N PHE A 454 -1.07 -8.82 3.77
CA PHE A 454 0.21 -8.98 3.06
C PHE A 454 1.14 -7.76 3.24
N ASP A 455 0.59 -6.63 3.64
CA ASP A 455 1.27 -5.38 3.91
C ASP A 455 2.43 -5.51 4.93
N GLN A 456 2.27 -6.37 5.93
CA GLN A 456 3.33 -6.66 6.91
C GLN A 456 4.57 -7.28 6.26
N GLN A 457 4.39 -8.12 5.22
CA GLN A 457 5.50 -8.76 4.53
C GLN A 457 6.27 -7.76 3.66
N LEU A 458 5.53 -6.90 2.94
CA LEU A 458 6.13 -5.82 2.15
C LEU A 458 6.91 -4.83 3.02
N ARG A 459 6.36 -4.42 4.17
CA ARG A 459 7.08 -3.53 5.09
C ARG A 459 8.32 -4.18 5.70
N ARG A 460 8.28 -5.49 6.00
CA ARG A 460 9.45 -6.21 6.52
C ARG A 460 10.63 -6.26 5.55
N VAL A 461 10.36 -6.22 4.25
CA VAL A 461 11.44 -6.23 3.24
C VAL A 461 11.94 -4.83 2.87
N GLY A 462 11.32 -3.77 3.39
CA GLY A 462 11.74 -2.39 3.14
C GLY A 462 10.74 -1.53 2.36
N CYS A 463 9.53 -2.01 2.06
CA CYS A 463 8.55 -1.19 1.33
C CYS A 463 8.09 0.03 2.13
N ASP A 464 8.32 1.24 1.62
CA ASP A 464 7.95 2.49 2.30
C ASP A 464 6.42 2.70 2.32
N PHE A 465 5.75 2.48 1.19
CA PHE A 465 4.31 2.68 1.07
C PHE A 465 3.63 1.54 0.33
N CYS A 466 2.61 0.95 0.98
CA CYS A 466 1.84 -0.14 0.41
C CYS A 466 0.34 0.16 0.34
N LEU A 467 -0.30 -0.30 -0.74
CA LEU A 467 -1.74 -0.14 -0.98
C LEU A 467 -2.39 -1.48 -1.29
N GLN A 468 -3.51 -1.78 -0.63
CA GLN A 468 -4.33 -2.92 -1.02
C GLN A 468 -5.18 -2.55 -2.23
N VAL A 469 -5.12 -3.38 -3.27
CA VAL A 469 -6.02 -3.28 -4.42
C VAL A 469 -7.45 -3.60 -3.98
N ASP A 470 -8.42 -2.89 -4.53
CA ASP A 470 -9.85 -2.94 -4.18
C ASP A 470 -10.26 -2.41 -2.79
N ASP A 471 -9.32 -1.98 -1.94
CA ASP A 471 -9.60 -1.47 -0.58
C ASP A 471 -10.65 -0.36 -0.57
N LEU A 472 -10.55 0.59 -1.51
CA LEU A 472 -11.49 1.70 -1.59
C LEU A 472 -12.77 1.38 -2.35
N VAL A 473 -12.83 0.31 -3.15
CA VAL A 473 -13.93 0.08 -4.10
C VAL A 473 -15.24 -0.20 -3.36
N ALA A 474 -15.27 -1.23 -2.51
CA ALA A 474 -16.48 -1.59 -1.77
C ALA A 474 -16.98 -0.47 -0.83
N PRO A 475 -16.12 0.19 -0.03
CA PRO A 475 -16.51 1.36 0.75
C PRO A 475 -17.05 2.50 -0.11
N LEU A 476 -16.40 2.83 -1.24
CA LEU A 476 -16.81 3.91 -2.12
C LEU A 476 -18.19 3.63 -2.73
N LEU A 477 -18.40 2.44 -3.32
CA LEU A 477 -19.71 2.04 -3.86
C LEU A 477 -20.79 2.09 -2.77
N SER A 478 -20.50 1.57 -1.57
CA SER A 478 -21.45 1.62 -0.45
C SER A 478 -21.81 3.05 -0.05
N GLN A 479 -20.86 3.99 -0.07
CA GLN A 479 -21.12 5.39 0.26
C GLN A 479 -21.88 6.12 -0.86
N SER A 480 -21.51 5.90 -2.12
CA SER A 480 -22.18 6.48 -3.29
C SER A 480 -23.65 6.10 -3.37
N ALA A 481 -24.01 4.89 -2.91
CA ALA A 481 -25.39 4.42 -2.84
C ALA A 481 -26.34 5.34 -2.07
N GLU A 482 -25.83 6.05 -1.08
CA GLU A 482 -26.64 6.92 -0.20
C GLU A 482 -26.32 8.41 -0.38
N ASN A 483 -25.14 8.71 -0.93
CA ASN A 483 -24.63 10.07 -1.06
C ASN A 483 -24.39 10.40 -2.54
N SER A 484 -25.37 11.03 -3.17
CA SER A 484 -25.25 11.54 -4.54
C SER A 484 -24.04 12.46 -4.69
N GLY A 485 -23.29 12.29 -5.78
CA GLY A 485 -22.10 13.06 -6.13
C GLY A 485 -20.81 12.65 -5.41
N LEU A 486 -20.86 11.73 -4.43
CA LEU A 486 -19.67 11.35 -3.66
C LEU A 486 -18.63 10.62 -4.51
N GLY A 487 -19.07 9.64 -5.29
CA GLY A 487 -18.19 8.89 -6.21
C GLY A 487 -17.41 9.82 -7.13
N THR A 488 -18.13 10.67 -7.85
CA THR A 488 -17.57 11.69 -8.75
C THR A 488 -16.61 12.63 -8.01
N MET A 489 -16.94 13.06 -6.79
CA MET A 489 -16.06 13.92 -6.01
C MET A 489 -14.72 13.25 -5.70
N ILE A 490 -14.75 11.99 -5.24
CA ILE A 490 -13.53 11.26 -4.88
C ILE A 490 -12.66 11.00 -6.12
N GLU A 491 -13.26 10.59 -7.23
CA GLU A 491 -12.54 10.40 -8.50
C GLU A 491 -11.89 11.70 -8.99
N GLN A 492 -12.61 12.83 -8.95
CA GLN A 492 -12.06 14.12 -9.38
C GLN A 492 -10.91 14.59 -8.48
N ILE A 493 -11.07 14.46 -7.16
CA ILE A 493 -10.04 14.85 -6.19
C ILE A 493 -8.76 13.99 -6.34
N LEU A 494 -8.91 12.75 -6.82
CA LEU A 494 -7.81 11.83 -7.15
C LEU A 494 -7.17 12.09 -8.51
N SER A 495 -7.95 12.55 -9.49
CA SER A 495 -7.57 12.58 -10.92
C SER A 495 -6.38 13.48 -11.29
N GLU A 496 -6.00 14.42 -10.43
CA GLU A 496 -4.91 15.40 -10.66
C GLU A 496 -4.96 16.06 -12.06
N GLU A 497 -6.15 16.25 -12.64
CA GLU A 497 -6.28 16.87 -13.96
C GLU A 497 -6.07 18.39 -13.87
N PRO A 498 -5.43 19.04 -14.87
CA PRO A 498 -5.07 20.46 -14.79
C PRO A 498 -6.25 21.43 -14.53
N ASN A 499 -7.45 21.03 -14.95
CA ASN A 499 -8.69 21.80 -14.82
C ASN A 499 -9.63 21.23 -13.74
N SER A 500 -9.24 20.19 -13.02
CA SER A 500 -10.03 19.59 -11.95
C SER A 500 -9.50 19.98 -10.56
N GLN A 501 -10.41 20.01 -9.60
CA GLN A 501 -10.08 20.28 -8.20
C GLN A 501 -9.52 19.00 -7.57
N SER A 502 -8.23 19.02 -7.25
CA SER A 502 -7.46 17.86 -6.82
C SER A 502 -6.95 18.00 -5.39
N LEU A 503 -6.61 16.88 -4.75
CA LEU A 503 -6.06 16.86 -3.40
C LEU A 503 -4.56 17.15 -3.41
N PHE A 504 -4.12 18.07 -2.57
CA PHE A 504 -2.71 18.34 -2.37
C PHE A 504 -2.36 18.38 -0.89
N VAL A 505 -1.14 17.96 -0.59
CA VAL A 505 -0.53 18.09 0.74
C VAL A 505 0.72 18.94 0.64
N ARG A 506 0.79 20.06 1.37
CA ARG A 506 1.96 20.96 1.38
C ARG A 506 2.36 21.40 2.77
N LYS A 507 3.66 21.56 2.95
CA LYS A 507 4.26 22.11 4.17
C LYS A 507 4.17 23.64 4.17
N LEU A 508 3.70 24.20 5.27
CA LEU A 508 3.69 25.65 5.50
C LEU A 508 5.12 26.17 5.68
N LYS A 509 5.39 27.38 5.15
CA LYS A 509 6.69 28.04 5.33
C LYS A 509 7.04 28.28 6.79
N PHE A 510 8.35 28.37 7.06
CA PHE A 510 8.88 28.63 8.40
C PHE A 510 8.50 30.00 8.98
N ASP A 511 8.17 30.98 8.15
CA ASP A 511 7.72 32.32 8.58
C ASP A 511 6.21 32.40 8.86
N TRP A 512 5.49 31.28 8.80
CA TRP A 512 4.06 31.22 9.08
C TRP A 512 3.75 31.64 10.53
N VAL A 513 2.89 32.64 10.67
CA VAL A 513 2.39 33.09 11.98
C VAL A 513 1.28 32.15 12.44
N PRO A 514 1.36 31.59 13.66
CA PRO A 514 0.33 30.68 14.16
C PRO A 514 -1.06 31.29 14.16
N LYS A 515 -2.03 30.54 13.62
CA LYS A 515 -3.45 30.92 13.50
C LYS A 515 -4.33 29.74 13.85
N SER A 516 -5.59 30.00 14.20
CA SER A 516 -6.58 28.94 14.36
C SER A 516 -6.91 28.27 13.01
N TRP A 517 -7.49 27.07 13.05
CA TRP A 517 -7.90 26.32 11.87
C TRP A 517 -8.85 27.12 10.97
N VAL A 518 -9.86 27.76 11.57
CA VAL A 518 -10.85 28.57 10.85
C VAL A 518 -10.22 29.80 10.19
N GLU A 519 -9.34 30.51 10.90
CA GLU A 519 -8.60 31.65 10.33
C GLU A 519 -7.66 31.21 9.20
N THR A 520 -7.09 30.02 9.31
CA THR A 520 -6.19 29.47 8.29
C THR A 520 -6.96 29.11 7.01
N ILE A 521 -8.13 28.48 7.12
CA ILE A 521 -9.01 28.24 5.96
C ILE A 521 -9.30 29.56 5.24
N LEU A 522 -9.65 30.61 5.99
CA LEU A 522 -10.01 31.91 5.43
C LEU A 522 -8.82 32.60 4.74
N GLU A 523 -7.64 32.58 5.35
CA GLU A 523 -6.42 33.14 4.76
C GLU A 523 -6.05 32.42 3.45
N ILE A 524 -6.06 31.08 3.48
CA ILE A 524 -5.67 30.25 2.34
C ILE A 524 -6.66 30.40 1.18
N LYS A 525 -7.97 30.40 1.47
CA LYS A 525 -8.98 30.64 0.45
C LYS A 525 -8.85 32.05 -0.15
N LYS A 526 -8.58 33.06 0.67
CA LYS A 526 -8.43 34.45 0.21
C LYS A 526 -7.18 34.67 -0.65
N GLN A 527 -6.04 34.08 -0.27
CA GLN A 527 -4.78 34.29 -0.99
C GLN A 527 -4.62 33.38 -2.21
N CYS A 528 -5.09 32.14 -2.11
CA CYS A 528 -4.80 31.10 -3.11
C CYS A 528 -6.07 30.49 -3.75
N ASN A 529 -7.28 30.79 -3.26
CA ASN A 529 -8.52 30.09 -3.63
C ASN A 529 -8.55 28.58 -3.29
N HIS A 530 -7.71 28.15 -2.34
CA HIS A 530 -7.63 26.75 -1.92
C HIS A 530 -8.53 26.48 -0.72
N LEU A 531 -9.05 25.25 -0.60
CA LEU A 531 -9.86 24.84 0.55
C LEU A 531 -9.10 23.83 1.41
N ALA A 532 -8.62 24.27 2.58
CA ALA A 532 -7.97 23.39 3.55
C ALA A 532 -9.00 22.46 4.20
N VAL A 533 -8.77 21.14 4.14
CA VAL A 533 -9.69 20.09 4.59
C VAL A 533 -9.10 19.19 5.69
N GLY A 534 -7.78 19.13 5.83
CA GLY A 534 -7.11 18.30 6.83
C GLY A 534 -5.74 18.84 7.24
N LEU A 535 -5.21 18.34 8.37
CA LEU A 535 -3.94 18.77 8.95
C LEU A 535 -3.06 17.55 9.25
N ILE A 536 -1.77 17.65 8.95
CA ILE A 536 -0.76 16.69 9.37
C ILE A 536 0.26 17.43 10.23
N ARG A 537 0.35 17.03 11.50
CA ARG A 537 1.31 17.57 12.47
C ARG A 537 2.71 17.15 12.09
N HIS A 538 3.61 18.10 11.92
CA HIS A 538 4.97 17.79 11.44
C HIS A 538 5.76 16.91 12.40
N ARG A 539 5.74 17.25 13.69
CA ARG A 539 6.58 16.61 14.71
C ARG A 539 6.12 15.21 15.09
N GLU A 540 4.81 14.99 15.10
CA GLU A 540 4.22 13.75 15.59
C GLU A 540 3.85 12.82 14.42
N GLY A 541 3.81 13.32 13.17
CA GLY A 541 3.37 12.53 12.02
C GLY A 541 1.89 12.15 12.11
N ILE A 542 1.12 12.92 12.88
CA ILE A 542 -0.29 12.65 13.19
C ILE A 542 -1.19 13.37 12.19
N LEU A 543 -2.11 12.62 11.58
CA LEU A 543 -3.15 13.11 10.69
C LEU A 543 -4.44 13.44 11.46
N LEU A 544 -4.91 14.68 11.33
CA LEU A 544 -6.25 15.11 11.68
C LEU A 544 -7.10 15.23 10.41
N VAL A 545 -8.12 14.39 10.31
CA VAL A 545 -8.95 14.26 9.11
C VAL A 545 -9.91 15.44 8.99
N ASN A 546 -10.46 15.90 10.12
CA ASN A 546 -11.35 17.06 10.22
C ASN A 546 -10.99 17.91 11.45
N PRO A 547 -9.91 18.73 11.40
CA PRO A 547 -9.36 19.39 12.59
C PRO A 547 -10.38 20.25 13.35
N HIS A 548 -10.31 20.29 14.68
CA HIS A 548 -11.18 21.16 15.48
C HIS A 548 -11.02 22.65 15.08
N PRO A 549 -12.10 23.47 15.07
CA PRO A 549 -12.07 24.87 14.64
C PRO A 549 -11.02 25.75 15.33
N GLU A 550 -10.77 25.47 16.60
CA GLU A 550 -9.84 26.21 17.46
C GLU A 550 -8.42 25.60 17.46
N THR A 551 -8.16 24.54 16.67
CA THR A 551 -6.84 23.95 16.56
C THR A 551 -5.85 24.98 16.02
N MET A 552 -4.75 25.19 16.75
CA MET A 552 -3.68 26.11 16.33
C MET A 552 -2.76 25.43 15.33
N ILE A 553 -2.49 26.10 14.22
CA ILE A 553 -1.59 25.64 13.16
C ILE A 553 -0.25 26.35 13.29
N TYR A 554 0.84 25.59 13.25
CA TYR A 554 2.19 26.09 13.42
C TYR A 554 2.99 26.04 12.11
N SER A 555 4.10 26.79 12.08
CA SER A 555 5.08 26.71 11.01
C SER A 555 5.59 25.27 10.85
N GLY A 556 5.67 24.80 9.61
CA GLY A 556 6.11 23.45 9.28
C GLY A 556 5.05 22.36 9.32
N ASP A 557 3.84 22.63 9.84
CA ASP A 557 2.70 21.72 9.68
C ASP A 557 2.37 21.55 8.18
N LYS A 558 1.87 20.37 7.83
CA LYS A 558 1.42 20.06 6.46
C LYS A 558 -0.10 20.21 6.38
N LEU A 559 -0.58 20.99 5.42
CA LEU A 559 -2.01 21.16 5.17
C LEU A 559 -2.45 20.27 4.00
N ILE A 560 -3.58 19.61 4.19
CA ILE A 560 -4.31 18.92 3.13
C ILE A 560 -5.36 19.89 2.60
N PHE A 561 -5.34 20.18 1.32
CA PHE A 561 -6.28 21.09 0.69
C PHE A 561 -6.73 20.61 -0.69
N ILE A 562 -7.86 21.14 -1.13
CA ILE A 562 -8.38 20.94 -2.48
C ILE A 562 -8.15 22.22 -3.29
N ALA A 563 -7.58 22.07 -4.49
CA ALA A 563 -7.23 23.18 -5.37
C ALA A 563 -7.12 22.76 -6.84
N LEU A 564 -7.06 23.76 -7.73
CA LEU A 564 -6.69 23.57 -9.15
C LEU A 564 -5.16 23.55 -9.29
N GLU A 565 -4.60 22.61 -10.05
CA GLU A 565 -3.15 22.49 -10.26
C GLU A 565 -2.54 23.78 -10.87
N SER A 566 -3.24 24.42 -11.81
CA SER A 566 -2.79 25.68 -12.43
C SER A 566 -2.66 26.86 -11.45
N ALA A 567 -3.33 26.80 -10.29
CA ALA A 567 -3.19 27.78 -9.21
C ALA A 567 -1.94 27.53 -8.34
N GLU A 568 -1.32 26.34 -8.41
CA GLU A 568 -0.15 25.98 -7.61
C GLU A 568 1.13 26.72 -8.00
N LYS A 569 1.26 27.17 -9.27
CA LYS A 569 2.44 27.92 -9.76
C LYS A 569 2.60 29.30 -9.09
N ARG A 570 1.70 29.70 -8.18
CA ARG A 570 1.73 30.96 -7.42
C ARG A 570 1.62 30.72 -5.91
N GLN A 571 2.68 30.30 -5.22
CA GLN A 571 2.58 30.13 -3.76
C GLN A 571 3.65 30.86 -2.94
N VAL A 572 3.18 31.95 -2.33
CA VAL A 572 3.88 32.76 -1.32
C VAL A 572 3.87 32.10 0.06
N LEU A 573 2.93 31.18 0.35
CA LEU A 573 2.67 30.63 1.69
C LEU A 573 3.25 29.24 1.99
N PHE A 574 3.54 28.44 0.96
CA PHE A 574 3.99 27.04 1.11
C PHE A 574 5.46 26.91 0.71
N GLU A 575 6.15 25.92 1.27
CA GLU A 575 7.51 25.59 0.82
C GLU A 575 7.47 25.13 -0.66
N PRO A 576 8.45 25.53 -1.50
CA PRO A 576 8.52 25.07 -2.88
C PRO A 576 8.53 23.54 -2.94
N ASN A 577 7.73 22.97 -3.84
CA ASN A 577 7.52 21.53 -3.98
C ASN A 577 8.83 20.74 -3.98
N HIS A 578 8.81 19.61 -3.29
CA HIS A 578 9.82 18.55 -3.39
C HIS A 578 9.86 17.86 -4.77
N VAL A 579 9.07 18.30 -5.76
CA VAL A 579 8.83 17.60 -7.04
C VAL A 579 8.64 18.57 -8.24
N LEU A 580 9.12 19.81 -8.18
CA LEU A 580 9.12 20.65 -9.40
C LEU A 580 10.49 21.29 -9.56
N SER A 581 11.30 20.71 -10.45
CA SER A 581 12.36 21.41 -11.15
C SER A 581 11.77 22.70 -11.73
N ILE A 582 12.33 23.83 -11.32
CA ILE A 582 11.96 25.13 -11.86
C ILE A 582 12.55 25.22 -13.27
N VAL A 583 11.69 25.23 -14.30
CA VAL A 583 12.06 25.60 -15.66
C VAL A 583 12.33 27.09 -15.73
N ASP A 584 13.51 27.44 -16.25
CA ASP A 584 13.90 28.76 -16.73
C ASP A 584 12.84 29.29 -17.73
N GLU A 585 12.33 30.51 -17.53
CA GLU A 585 11.48 31.18 -18.52
C GLU A 585 12.18 31.31 -19.90
N PRO A 586 11.44 31.24 -21.02
CA PRO A 586 12.01 31.23 -22.35
C PRO A 586 12.48 32.62 -22.76
N LEU A 587 13.80 32.85 -22.73
CA LEU A 587 14.43 33.94 -23.47
C LEU A 587 14.39 33.64 -24.98
N LEU A 588 13.37 34.19 -25.64
CA LEU A 588 13.33 34.39 -27.09
C LEU A 588 14.51 35.26 -27.54
N ASN A 589 15.59 34.64 -28.03
CA ASN A 589 16.12 34.84 -29.39
C ASN A 589 17.48 34.15 -29.56
N GLY A 590 17.60 33.39 -30.65
CA GLY A 590 18.69 32.48 -30.91
C GLY A 590 20.07 33.10 -31.11
N LYS A 591 21.08 32.34 -30.69
CA LYS A 591 22.19 31.83 -31.51
C LYS A 591 23.03 30.89 -30.64
N GLU A 592 23.32 29.71 -31.17
CA GLU A 592 24.40 28.87 -30.65
C GLU A 592 25.71 29.64 -30.68
N SER A 593 26.34 29.86 -29.52
CA SER A 593 27.76 29.61 -29.28
C SER A 593 28.15 29.97 -27.85
N SER A 594 29.12 29.21 -27.33
CA SER A 594 29.96 29.48 -26.16
C SER A 594 29.37 29.33 -24.75
N ARG A 595 30.10 28.54 -23.96
CA ARG A 595 30.10 28.50 -22.49
C ARG A 595 29.89 29.90 -21.89
N GLU A 596 28.76 30.11 -21.24
CA GLU A 596 28.56 31.24 -20.33
C GLU A 596 28.21 30.71 -18.93
N THR A 597 29.18 30.85 -18.04
CA THR A 597 29.03 30.90 -16.59
C THR A 597 27.89 31.85 -16.22
N LYS A 598 26.83 31.34 -15.57
CA LYS A 598 25.79 32.16 -14.91
C LYS A 598 26.51 33.17 -14.01
N THR A 599 26.33 34.46 -14.31
CA THR A 599 26.80 35.57 -13.48
C THR A 599 26.16 35.44 -12.10
N SER A 600 26.95 35.10 -11.08
CA SER A 600 26.50 35.25 -9.70
C SER A 600 26.14 36.72 -9.48
N ASP A 601 25.07 36.95 -8.73
CA ASP A 601 24.78 38.26 -8.17
C ASP A 601 26.01 38.64 -7.32
N ASP A 602 26.90 39.51 -7.83
CA ASP A 602 28.21 39.88 -7.26
C ASP A 602 28.10 40.38 -5.79
N SER A 603 26.87 40.65 -5.35
CA SER A 603 26.49 40.94 -3.97
C SER A 603 26.41 39.70 -3.05
N ALA A 604 25.89 38.56 -3.52
CA ALA A 604 25.75 37.33 -2.74
C ALA A 604 27.09 36.66 -2.47
N ASP A 605 27.99 36.64 -3.46
CA ASP A 605 29.35 36.09 -3.32
C ASP A 605 30.18 36.90 -2.32
N ARG A 606 30.04 38.23 -2.32
CA ARG A 606 30.71 39.11 -1.33
C ARG A 606 30.24 38.82 0.08
N LEU A 607 28.92 38.72 0.28
CA LEU A 607 28.32 38.37 1.57
C LEU A 607 28.80 37.00 2.05
N PHE A 608 28.89 36.01 1.14
CA PHE A 608 29.41 34.68 1.46
C PHE A 608 30.89 34.71 1.86
N GLN A 609 31.74 35.47 1.15
CA GLN A 609 33.16 35.58 1.51
C GLN A 609 33.37 36.27 2.85
N GLU A 610 32.60 37.32 3.15
CA GLU A 610 32.63 37.99 4.45
C GLU A 610 32.18 37.06 5.58
N ALA A 611 31.10 36.31 5.36
CA ALA A 611 30.64 35.27 6.29
C ALA A 611 31.73 34.21 6.54
N MET A 612 32.42 33.74 5.51
CA MET A 612 33.51 32.75 5.65
C MET A 612 34.72 33.27 6.44
N GLN A 613 34.99 34.59 6.43
CA GLN A 613 36.04 35.17 7.25
C GLN A 613 35.65 35.19 8.73
N LEU A 614 34.42 35.60 9.02
CA LEU A 614 33.89 35.67 10.40
C LEU A 614 33.65 34.28 11.00
N SER A 615 33.26 33.30 10.18
CA SER A 615 33.06 31.91 10.60
C SER A 615 34.33 31.24 11.17
N ARG A 616 35.52 31.81 10.95
CA ARG A 616 36.78 31.28 11.51
C ARG A 616 36.92 31.54 13.01
N ASN A 617 36.17 32.49 13.56
CA ASN A 617 36.25 32.88 14.96
C ASN A 617 34.93 32.54 15.68
N PRO A 618 34.94 31.69 16.74
CA PRO A 618 33.72 31.29 17.44
C PRO A 618 32.91 32.46 18.03
N ASP A 619 33.60 33.54 18.45
CA ASP A 619 32.96 34.71 19.04
C ASP A 619 32.09 35.52 18.05
N ASP A 620 32.33 35.35 16.74
CA ASP A 620 31.63 36.06 15.66
C ASP A 620 30.52 35.20 15.02
N ALA A 621 30.16 34.06 15.63
CA ALA A 621 29.21 33.10 15.07
C ALA A 621 27.85 33.73 14.72
N MET A 622 27.32 34.65 15.54
CA MET A 622 26.04 35.31 15.23
C MET A 622 26.14 36.28 14.04
N ALA A 623 27.29 36.94 13.86
CA ALA A 623 27.52 37.82 12.71
C ALA A 623 27.67 37.01 11.42
N SER A 624 28.42 35.90 11.48
CA SER A 624 28.56 34.93 10.39
C SER A 624 27.19 34.36 9.98
N TYR A 625 26.36 33.96 10.94
CA TYR A 625 25.01 33.45 10.70
C TYR A 625 24.17 34.45 9.88
N ARG A 626 24.15 35.74 10.28
CA ARG A 626 23.35 36.76 9.59
C ARG A 626 23.79 36.97 8.15
N LEU A 627 25.09 36.94 7.87
CA LEU A 627 25.63 37.11 6.52
C LEU A 627 25.38 35.88 5.65
N PHE A 628 25.55 34.67 6.19
CA PHE A 628 25.14 33.45 5.48
C PHE A 628 23.64 33.45 5.20
N HIS A 629 22.81 33.88 6.15
CA HIS A 629 21.36 34.01 5.96
C HIS A 629 21.01 35.00 4.83
N GLN A 630 21.63 36.17 4.78
CA GLN A 630 21.43 37.13 3.70
C GLN A 630 21.88 36.59 2.33
N ALA A 631 23.03 35.91 2.27
CA ALA A 631 23.52 35.28 1.05
C ALA A 631 22.64 34.08 0.63
N ALA A 632 22.11 33.32 1.59
CA ALA A 632 21.23 32.18 1.36
C ALA A 632 19.86 32.60 0.79
N ILE A 633 19.28 33.69 1.28
CA ILE A 633 18.06 34.30 0.72
C ILE A 633 18.28 34.74 -0.73
N LYS A 634 19.50 35.14 -1.09
CA LYS A 634 19.90 35.49 -2.46
C LYS A 634 20.19 34.28 -3.35
N GLY A 635 19.97 33.05 -2.87
CA GLY A 635 20.15 31.83 -3.65
C GLY A 635 21.58 31.30 -3.74
N HIS A 636 22.51 31.77 -2.89
CA HIS A 636 23.89 31.28 -2.92
C HIS A 636 23.99 29.87 -2.31
N ALA A 637 24.21 28.85 -3.16
CA ALA A 637 24.17 27.44 -2.79
C ALA A 637 25.11 27.08 -1.61
N LEU A 638 26.35 27.58 -1.60
CA LEU A 638 27.28 27.31 -0.48
C LEU A 638 26.88 28.06 0.80
N ALA A 639 26.17 29.19 0.69
CA ALA A 639 25.69 29.94 1.85
C ALA A 639 24.54 29.21 2.53
N GLN A 640 23.60 28.68 1.74
CA GLN A 640 22.52 27.81 2.21
C GLN A 640 23.09 26.56 2.91
N TYR A 641 24.10 25.92 2.32
CA TYR A 641 24.81 24.80 2.97
C TYR A 641 25.43 25.17 4.32
N ASN A 642 26.21 26.25 4.38
CA ASN A 642 26.87 26.67 5.61
C ASN A 642 25.87 27.13 6.67
N LEU A 643 24.79 27.80 6.26
CA LEU A 643 23.69 28.18 7.13
C LEU A 643 23.04 26.94 7.76
N GLY A 644 22.81 25.89 6.96
CA GLY A 644 22.33 24.60 7.45
C GLY A 644 23.23 24.02 8.54
N ILE A 645 24.55 24.02 8.33
CA ILE A 645 25.53 23.54 9.34
C ILE A 645 25.45 24.37 10.62
N MET A 646 25.41 25.70 10.50
CA MET A 646 25.38 26.58 11.66
C MET A 646 24.12 26.36 12.50
N ILE A 647 22.97 26.20 11.85
CA ILE A 647 21.69 25.94 12.52
C ILE A 647 21.66 24.53 13.13
N PHE A 648 22.23 23.53 12.44
CA PHE A 648 22.32 22.17 12.95
C PHE A 648 23.17 22.11 14.24
N ASN A 649 24.30 22.81 14.23
CA ASN A 649 25.24 22.83 15.35
C ASN A 649 24.87 23.83 16.45
N GLY A 650 23.96 24.77 16.19
CA GLY A 650 23.62 25.85 17.11
C GLY A 650 24.69 26.94 17.21
N GLN A 651 25.39 27.19 16.10
CA GLN A 651 26.42 28.21 16.00
C GLN A 651 25.76 29.58 15.77
N GLY A 652 25.81 30.45 16.79
CA GLY A 652 25.22 31.79 16.74
C GLY A 652 23.71 31.83 16.99
N VAL A 653 22.98 30.75 16.70
CA VAL A 653 21.53 30.61 16.92
C VAL A 653 21.19 29.32 17.68
N PRO A 654 20.03 29.23 18.35
CA PRO A 654 19.56 27.96 18.91
C PRO A 654 19.50 26.87 17.84
N LYS A 655 19.82 25.63 18.24
CA LYS A 655 19.78 24.49 17.34
C LYS A 655 18.38 24.29 16.79
N ASN A 656 18.30 24.09 15.48
CA ASN A 656 17.04 23.76 14.83
C ASN A 656 17.30 22.82 13.65
N ARG A 657 17.31 21.50 13.93
CA ARG A 657 17.61 20.49 12.90
C ARG A 657 16.68 20.59 11.70
N GLU A 658 15.40 20.90 11.89
CA GLU A 658 14.45 21.03 10.78
C GLU A 658 14.78 22.20 9.84
N GLU A 659 15.13 23.35 10.42
CA GLU A 659 15.53 24.52 9.63
C GLU A 659 16.88 24.26 8.94
N ALA A 660 17.81 23.57 9.60
CA ALA A 660 19.05 23.12 8.96
C ALA A 660 18.79 22.25 7.73
N TYR A 661 17.86 21.31 7.83
CA TYR A 661 17.48 20.42 6.73
C TYR A 661 16.82 21.17 5.58
N HIS A 662 15.95 22.13 5.89
CA HIS A 662 15.40 23.02 4.86
C HIS A 662 16.51 23.69 4.05
N TRP A 663 17.51 24.28 4.72
CA TRP A 663 18.62 24.93 4.04
C TRP A 663 19.54 23.98 3.27
N PHE A 664 19.75 22.75 3.75
CA PHE A 664 20.46 21.73 2.97
C PHE A 664 19.70 21.36 1.70
N ARG A 665 18.38 21.27 1.75
CA ARG A 665 17.54 20.99 0.57
C ARG A 665 17.58 22.12 -0.45
N GLU A 666 17.44 23.37 0.00
CA GLU A 666 17.61 24.55 -0.87
C GLU A 666 19.01 24.59 -1.52
N SER A 667 20.03 24.19 -0.77
CA SER A 667 21.40 24.10 -1.27
C SER A 667 21.56 23.04 -2.37
N VAL A 668 20.93 21.87 -2.23
CA VAL A 668 20.89 20.86 -3.30
C VAL A 668 20.16 21.38 -4.53
N ARG A 669 19.00 22.02 -4.36
CA ARG A 669 18.25 22.66 -5.45
C ARG A 669 19.09 23.70 -6.20
N SER A 670 19.97 24.39 -5.48
CA SER A 670 20.91 25.36 -6.03
C SER A 670 22.19 24.72 -6.61
N GLY A 671 22.23 23.39 -6.74
CA GLY A 671 23.31 22.63 -7.40
C GLY A 671 24.47 22.21 -6.50
N ASN A 672 24.33 22.26 -5.17
CA ASN A 672 25.43 21.91 -4.25
C ASN A 672 25.51 20.41 -3.95
N SER A 673 26.50 19.74 -4.53
CA SER A 673 26.75 18.31 -4.30
C SER A 673 27.14 17.96 -2.86
N LYS A 674 27.76 18.89 -2.10
CA LYS A 674 28.08 18.65 -0.68
C LYS A 674 26.82 18.56 0.18
N ALA A 675 25.81 19.36 -0.13
CA ALA A 675 24.53 19.31 0.55
C ALA A 675 23.79 17.99 0.27
N LYS A 676 23.95 17.41 -0.93
CA LYS A 676 23.36 16.12 -1.29
C LYS A 676 23.88 14.99 -0.41
N ARG A 677 25.20 14.95 -0.19
CA ARG A 677 25.82 13.99 0.73
C ARG A 677 25.34 14.18 2.17
N VAL A 678 25.22 15.43 2.62
CA VAL A 678 24.69 15.75 3.95
C VAL A 678 23.25 15.23 4.12
N LEU A 679 22.38 15.42 3.13
CA LEU A 679 21.00 14.90 3.19
C LEU A 679 20.94 13.37 3.28
N ARG A 680 21.82 12.64 2.58
CA ARG A 680 21.93 11.18 2.74
C ARG A 680 22.29 10.78 4.18
N SER A 681 23.30 11.43 4.76
CA SER A 681 23.68 11.19 6.16
C SER A 681 22.59 11.58 7.16
N ILE A 682 21.77 12.60 6.84
CA ILE A 682 20.64 13.02 7.69
C ILE A 682 19.59 11.93 7.82
N ARG A 683 19.26 11.22 6.73
CA ARG A 683 18.30 10.11 6.76
C ARG A 683 18.75 9.04 7.77
N VAL A 684 20.02 8.65 7.69
CA VAL A 684 20.65 7.70 8.63
C VAL A 684 20.58 8.21 10.08
N LEU A 685 20.95 9.47 10.31
CA LEU A 685 20.93 10.07 11.65
C LEU A 685 19.51 10.17 12.25
N ARG A 686 18.49 10.44 11.43
CA ARG A 686 17.08 10.45 11.86
C ARG A 686 16.57 9.06 12.22
N GLU A 687 16.84 8.06 11.39
CA GLU A 687 16.47 6.66 11.68
C GLU A 687 17.08 6.22 13.02
N ILE A 688 18.34 6.56 13.25
CA ILE A 688 19.07 6.31 14.49
C ILE A 688 18.41 7.01 15.69
N GLU A 689 18.02 8.28 15.52
CA GLU A 689 17.37 9.06 16.58
C GLU A 689 15.99 8.49 16.95
N ILE A 690 15.17 8.14 15.95
CA ILE A 690 13.84 7.56 16.17
C ILE A 690 13.94 6.22 16.92
N THR A 691 14.89 5.35 16.58
CA THR A 691 15.09 4.09 17.32
C THR A 691 15.67 4.33 18.72
N ARG A 692 16.48 5.38 18.93
CA ARG A 692 16.98 5.77 20.26
C ARG A 692 15.86 6.18 21.22
N GLU A 693 14.80 6.80 20.71
CA GLU A 693 13.68 7.28 21.52
C GLU A 693 12.64 6.19 21.83
N ASN A 694 12.54 5.14 20.99
CA ASN A 694 11.46 4.15 21.05
C ASN A 694 11.80 2.82 21.76
N GLU A 695 13.06 2.55 22.10
CA GLU A 695 13.46 1.28 22.73
C GLU A 695 13.77 1.42 24.23
N GLU A 696 13.01 0.72 25.08
CA GLU A 696 13.24 0.64 26.53
C GLU A 696 14.31 -0.40 26.93
N ASN A 697 14.90 -1.14 25.99
CA ASN A 697 15.88 -2.20 26.28
C ASN A 697 17.33 -1.76 25.99
N ASP A 698 18.20 -1.99 26.98
CA ASP A 698 19.65 -1.70 27.03
C ASP A 698 20.52 -2.75 26.27
N ASP A 699 19.95 -3.52 25.34
CA ASP A 699 20.70 -4.53 24.60
C ASP A 699 21.43 -3.90 23.41
N PHE A 700 22.75 -4.13 23.31
CA PHE A 700 23.60 -3.72 22.18
C PHE A 700 23.98 -4.98 21.35
N PRO A 701 23.07 -5.56 20.57
CA PRO A 701 23.29 -6.86 19.93
C PRO A 701 24.47 -6.86 18.95
N GLU A 702 24.87 -5.71 18.44
CA GLU A 702 25.98 -5.53 17.49
C GLU A 702 27.36 -5.59 18.16
N PHE A 703 27.44 -5.33 19.47
CA PHE A 703 28.69 -5.25 20.22
C PHE A 703 28.74 -6.27 21.35
N ASN A 704 29.94 -6.71 21.72
CA ASN A 704 30.10 -7.66 22.81
C ASN A 704 29.78 -7.00 24.18
N PRO A 705 28.74 -7.43 24.92
CA PRO A 705 28.35 -6.80 26.18
C PRO A 705 29.44 -6.89 27.26
N GLU A 706 30.20 -8.00 27.31
CA GLU A 706 31.31 -8.15 28.25
C GLU A 706 32.44 -7.13 27.99
N MET A 707 32.60 -6.68 26.75
CA MET A 707 33.57 -5.65 26.40
C MET A 707 33.10 -4.28 26.90
N LEU A 708 31.80 -3.98 26.78
CA LEU A 708 31.21 -2.68 27.09
C LEU A 708 31.07 -2.41 28.60
N GLU A 709 30.83 -3.44 29.41
CA GLU A 709 30.74 -3.33 30.88
C GLU A 709 32.04 -2.83 31.52
N GLY A 710 33.19 -3.11 30.92
CA GLY A 710 34.52 -2.76 31.44
C GLY A 710 35.05 -1.38 31.03
N LEU A 711 34.34 -0.64 30.17
CA LEU A 711 34.82 0.64 29.61
C LEU A 711 34.22 1.84 30.36
N ASN A 712 35.08 2.81 30.69
CA ASN A 712 34.64 4.12 31.18
C ASN A 712 34.09 5.00 30.03
N GLU A 713 33.51 6.15 30.36
CA GLU A 713 32.87 7.03 29.37
C GLU A 713 33.83 7.55 28.28
N ASP A 714 35.10 7.80 28.63
CA ASP A 714 36.13 8.23 27.66
C ASP A 714 36.52 7.10 26.70
N GLN A 715 36.61 5.87 27.21
CA GLN A 715 36.89 4.68 26.42
C GLN A 715 35.70 4.29 25.53
N ARG A 716 34.46 4.46 26.03
CA ARG A 716 33.23 4.29 25.23
C ARG A 716 33.16 5.33 24.11
N TYR A 717 33.50 6.58 24.41
CA TYR A 717 33.60 7.63 23.40
C TYR A 717 34.64 7.31 22.34
N TRP A 718 35.83 6.87 22.75
CA TRP A 718 36.88 6.45 21.83
C TRP A 718 36.44 5.26 20.95
N PHE A 719 35.77 4.26 21.52
CA PHE A 719 35.23 3.13 20.77
C PHE A 719 34.13 3.55 19.78
N ALA A 720 33.19 4.38 20.20
CA ALA A 720 32.18 4.94 19.30
C ALA A 720 32.83 5.74 18.16
N LYS A 721 33.88 6.52 18.45
CA LYS A 721 34.66 7.28 17.47
C LYS A 721 35.34 6.38 16.45
N THR A 722 35.85 5.21 16.85
CA THR A 722 36.47 4.24 15.91
C THR A 722 35.44 3.49 15.06
N VAL A 723 34.27 3.18 15.59
CA VAL A 723 33.16 2.62 14.80
C VAL A 723 32.70 3.62 13.74
N VAL A 724 32.44 4.87 14.13
CA VAL A 724 32.12 5.94 13.19
C VAL A 724 33.24 6.10 12.17
N ALA A 725 34.51 6.13 12.60
CA ALA A 725 35.62 6.25 11.66
C ALA A 725 35.64 5.12 10.63
N MET A 726 35.35 3.88 11.04
CA MET A 726 35.32 2.73 10.14
C MET A 726 34.24 2.86 9.07
N VAL A 727 32.99 3.11 9.49
CA VAL A 727 31.85 3.29 8.59
C VAL A 727 32.03 4.51 7.67
N MET A 728 32.70 5.56 8.15
CA MET A 728 32.94 6.77 7.36
C MET A 728 34.17 6.67 6.44
N VAL A 729 34.92 5.56 6.46
CA VAL A 729 35.94 5.29 5.41
C VAL A 729 35.25 5.08 4.07
N ASP A 730 34.08 4.48 4.10
CA ASP A 730 33.29 4.23 2.93
C ASP A 730 32.64 5.52 2.42
N GLU A 731 32.50 5.60 1.09
CA GLU A 731 31.94 6.80 0.45
C GLU A 731 30.42 6.91 0.69
N HIS A 732 29.79 5.80 1.10
CA HIS A 732 28.36 5.65 1.35
C HIS A 732 28.18 4.80 2.62
N ILE A 733 27.17 5.14 3.44
CA ILE A 733 26.83 4.37 4.65
C ILE A 733 25.79 3.33 4.25
N GLU A 734 26.16 2.05 4.26
CA GLU A 734 25.25 0.96 3.90
C GLU A 734 24.20 0.69 5.00
N ILE A 735 23.05 0.09 4.63
CA ILE A 735 21.97 -0.25 5.60
C ILE A 735 22.53 -1.05 6.79
N HIS A 736 23.39 -2.03 6.51
CA HIS A 736 23.92 -2.93 7.53
C HIS A 736 24.87 -2.22 8.51
N GLU A 737 25.45 -1.09 8.11
CA GLU A 737 26.32 -0.27 8.96
C GLU A 737 25.55 0.68 9.88
N ARG A 738 24.31 1.03 9.51
CA ARG A 738 23.45 1.94 10.29
C ARG A 738 23.20 1.42 11.71
N ALA A 739 23.06 0.11 11.88
CA ALA A 739 22.89 -0.52 13.20
C ALA A 739 24.13 -0.33 14.10
N PHE A 740 25.34 -0.40 13.52
CA PHE A 740 26.58 -0.15 14.25
C PHE A 740 26.72 1.32 14.62
N LEU A 741 26.34 2.26 13.74
CA LEU A 741 26.30 3.69 14.05
C LEU A 741 25.28 4.00 15.16
N HIS A 742 24.10 3.37 15.10
CA HIS A 742 23.07 3.49 16.14
C HIS A 742 23.60 3.08 17.51
N SER A 743 24.12 1.85 17.59
CA SER A 743 24.65 1.30 18.81
C SER A 743 25.84 2.12 19.31
N ALA A 744 26.72 2.61 18.42
CA ALA A 744 27.87 3.44 18.80
C ALA A 744 27.44 4.77 19.43
N LEU A 745 26.43 5.44 18.89
CA LEU A 745 25.92 6.69 19.43
C LEU A 745 25.16 6.46 20.76
N ARG A 746 24.47 5.32 20.92
CA ARG A 746 23.77 4.94 22.16
C ARG A 746 24.70 4.67 23.33
N LEU A 747 25.95 4.26 23.08
CA LEU A 747 26.95 4.06 24.15
C LEU A 747 27.27 5.33 24.95
N LEU A 748 26.92 6.51 24.41
CA LEU A 748 27.29 7.80 24.94
C LEU A 748 26.12 8.46 25.67
N THR A 749 26.37 8.83 26.92
CA THR A 749 25.42 9.58 27.77
C THR A 749 25.59 11.10 27.64
N ASN A 750 26.75 11.56 27.18
CA ASN A 750 27.05 12.99 27.02
C ASN A 750 26.59 13.52 25.66
N ASN A 751 25.58 14.40 25.68
CA ASN A 751 25.00 15.02 24.49
C ASN A 751 26.02 15.77 23.62
N HIS A 752 27.08 16.34 24.19
CA HIS A 752 28.11 17.03 23.41
C HIS A 752 28.94 16.03 22.59
N ARG A 753 29.25 14.86 23.15
CA ARG A 753 30.02 13.79 22.48
C ARG A 753 29.21 13.11 21.39
N VAL A 754 27.93 12.87 21.65
CA VAL A 754 26.98 12.39 20.63
C VAL A 754 26.95 13.37 19.47
N GLN A 755 26.78 14.66 19.75
CA GLN A 755 26.74 15.69 18.72
C GLN A 755 28.01 15.76 17.87
N GLU A 756 29.19 15.63 18.48
CA GLU A 756 30.46 15.66 17.73
C GLU A 756 30.54 14.52 16.70
N LEU A 757 30.06 13.32 17.07
CA LEU A 757 29.99 12.18 16.16
C LEU A 757 28.88 12.33 15.13
N GLU A 758 27.70 12.84 15.51
CA GLU A 758 26.63 13.17 14.57
C GLU A 758 27.11 14.17 13.51
N GLU A 759 27.87 15.21 13.92
CA GLU A 759 28.46 16.18 13.00
C GLU A 759 29.50 15.51 12.07
N ALA A 760 30.30 14.59 12.58
CA ALA A 760 31.26 13.84 11.77
C ALA A 760 30.57 12.99 10.70
N ILE A 761 29.52 12.25 11.08
CA ILE A 761 28.67 11.45 10.18
C ILE A 761 28.00 12.37 9.14
N LEU A 762 27.43 13.48 9.60
CA LEU A 762 26.74 14.45 8.76
C LEU A 762 27.66 15.00 7.67
N LEU A 763 28.88 15.40 8.04
CA LEU A 763 29.81 16.08 7.14
C LEU A 763 30.65 15.12 6.28
N GLY A 764 30.56 13.81 6.51
CA GLY A 764 31.44 12.86 5.85
C GLY A 764 32.89 12.98 6.33
N ARG A 765 33.11 13.25 7.62
CA ARG A 765 34.44 13.43 8.21
C ARG A 765 34.82 12.18 9.00
N ILE A 766 35.98 11.62 8.69
CA ILE A 766 36.57 10.54 9.49
C ILE A 766 37.12 11.16 10.78
N PRO A 767 36.62 10.77 11.97
CA PRO A 767 37.14 11.27 13.24
C PRO A 767 38.61 10.87 13.47
N ASP A 768 39.40 11.77 14.06
CA ASP A 768 40.81 11.48 14.39
C ASP A 768 40.93 10.41 15.49
N ILE A 769 41.87 9.47 15.36
CA ILE A 769 42.00 8.35 16.30
C ILE A 769 43.25 8.54 17.15
N ASP A 770 43.07 8.99 18.38
CA ASP A 770 44.16 9.23 19.33
C ASP A 770 44.60 7.93 20.02
N PRO A 771 45.87 7.78 20.45
CA PRO A 771 46.31 6.64 21.25
C PRO A 771 45.55 6.54 22.59
N ILE A 772 45.12 5.33 22.96
CA ILE A 772 44.38 5.09 24.21
C ILE A 772 44.95 3.90 24.99
N LYS A 773 44.93 3.97 26.33
CA LYS A 773 45.30 2.85 27.19
C LYS A 773 44.06 2.11 27.68
N LEU A 774 44.00 0.82 27.36
CA LEU A 774 42.97 -0.11 27.80
C LEU A 774 43.60 -1.24 28.62
N THR A 775 42.84 -1.81 29.55
CA THR A 775 43.30 -2.89 30.44
C THR A 775 42.81 -4.26 29.97
N GLY A 776 43.64 -5.29 30.18
CA GLY A 776 43.25 -6.69 29.89
C GLY A 776 43.19 -7.00 28.40
N ASP A 777 42.23 -7.86 27.99
CA ASP A 777 42.04 -8.28 26.60
C ASP A 777 41.15 -7.33 25.78
N ASN A 778 40.72 -6.20 26.35
CA ASN A 778 39.85 -5.22 25.70
C ASN A 778 40.39 -4.68 24.35
N PRO A 779 41.70 -4.38 24.16
CA PRO A 779 42.22 -3.98 22.86
C PRO A 779 41.92 -4.98 21.74
N LYS A 780 42.09 -6.28 22.02
CA LYS A 780 41.88 -7.35 21.02
C LYS A 780 40.40 -7.54 20.72
N ARG A 781 39.54 -7.52 21.75
CA ARG A 781 38.08 -7.61 21.61
C ARG A 781 37.49 -6.45 20.79
N ILE A 782 38.04 -5.24 20.97
CA ILE A 782 37.66 -4.06 20.16
C ILE A 782 38.04 -4.28 18.70
N LEU A 783 39.28 -4.72 18.44
CA LEU A 783 39.74 -4.95 17.07
C LEU A 783 38.94 -6.06 16.37
N GLU A 784 38.55 -7.11 17.10
CA GLU A 784 37.65 -8.18 16.63
C GLU A 784 36.21 -7.69 16.38
N SER A 785 35.73 -6.70 17.14
CA SER A 785 34.43 -6.09 16.90
C SER A 785 34.46 -5.19 15.66
N LEU A 786 35.53 -4.40 15.50
CA LEU A 786 35.70 -3.50 14.36
C LEU A 786 35.86 -4.24 13.03
N ILE A 787 36.44 -5.45 13.01
CA ILE A 787 36.49 -6.24 11.76
C ILE A 787 35.11 -6.78 11.36
N ASN A 788 34.18 -6.91 12.31
CA ASN A 788 32.79 -7.22 11.95
C ASN A 788 32.12 -6.02 11.28
N VAL A 789 32.42 -4.80 11.75
CA VAL A 789 31.95 -3.55 11.13
C VAL A 789 32.51 -3.43 9.72
N ALA A 790 33.83 -3.47 9.56
CA ALA A 790 34.55 -3.31 8.28
C ALA A 790 34.38 -4.46 7.27
N THR A 791 33.48 -5.41 7.52
CA THR A 791 33.21 -6.49 6.54
C THR A 791 31.72 -6.74 6.36
N ILE A 792 30.87 -5.91 6.97
CA ILE A 792 29.42 -6.09 6.96
C ILE A 792 28.81 -5.68 5.63
N ASP A 793 29.38 -4.63 5.05
CA ASP A 793 29.18 -4.07 3.71
C ASP A 793 29.62 -5.04 2.60
N ARG A 794 30.33 -6.09 2.98
CA ARG A 794 30.79 -7.18 2.09
C ARG A 794 31.83 -6.69 1.08
N ASP A 795 32.43 -5.55 1.33
CA ASP A 795 33.74 -5.17 0.83
C ASP A 795 34.75 -5.13 1.99
N PHE A 796 36.04 -5.11 1.66
CA PHE A 796 37.09 -4.78 2.64
C PHE A 796 38.30 -4.25 1.86
N ASP A 797 38.33 -2.94 1.66
CA ASP A 797 39.22 -2.28 0.71
C ASP A 797 40.57 -1.85 1.32
N GLN A 798 41.45 -1.27 0.49
CA GLN A 798 42.77 -0.82 0.95
C GLN A 798 42.72 0.40 1.90
N ARG A 799 41.66 1.21 1.82
CA ARG A 799 41.46 2.37 2.69
C ARG A 799 41.06 1.90 4.08
N GLU A 800 40.11 0.96 4.15
CA GLU A 800 39.67 0.35 5.41
C GLU A 800 40.80 -0.43 6.08
N GLU A 801 41.57 -1.22 5.31
CA GLU A 801 42.77 -1.88 5.84
C GLU A 801 43.76 -0.90 6.48
N LYS A 802 43.95 0.26 5.85
CA LYS A 802 44.88 1.28 6.35
C LYS A 802 44.36 1.93 7.63
N LEU A 803 43.06 2.22 7.71
CA LEU A 803 42.47 2.74 8.95
C LEU A 803 42.49 1.68 10.05
N PHE A 804 42.16 0.43 9.73
CA PHE A 804 42.18 -0.69 10.66
C PHE A 804 43.58 -0.91 11.28
N ARG A 805 44.64 -0.80 10.46
CA ARG A 805 46.04 -0.81 10.96
C ARG A 805 46.31 0.37 11.89
N HIS A 806 45.89 1.57 11.51
CA HIS A 806 46.06 2.77 12.33
C HIS A 806 45.37 2.65 13.70
N ILE A 807 44.18 2.06 13.75
CA ILE A 807 43.48 1.75 15.00
C ILE A 807 44.24 0.72 15.84
N GLY A 808 44.76 -0.33 15.19
CA GLY A 808 45.59 -1.34 15.86
C GLY A 808 46.85 -0.74 16.51
N ASP A 809 47.50 0.20 15.81
CA ASP A 809 48.65 0.94 16.31
C ASP A 809 48.27 1.83 17.51
N ALA A 810 47.13 2.53 17.44
CA ALA A 810 46.61 3.38 18.52
C ALA A 810 46.25 2.58 19.79
N LEU A 811 46.01 1.27 19.65
CA LEU A 811 45.73 0.32 20.72
C LEU A 811 46.98 -0.41 21.25
N GLU A 812 48.18 -0.12 20.72
CA GLU A 812 49.44 -0.80 21.05
C GLU A 812 49.41 -2.33 20.81
N ILE A 813 48.68 -2.78 19.78
CA ILE A 813 48.54 -4.21 19.44
C ILE A 813 49.71 -4.66 18.55
N ASP A 814 50.12 -5.93 18.67
CA ASP A 814 51.18 -6.48 17.83
C ASP A 814 50.74 -6.65 16.36
N ASP A 815 51.65 -6.31 15.43
CA ASP A 815 51.46 -6.43 13.98
C ASP A 815 50.99 -7.83 13.54
N LYS A 816 51.39 -8.88 14.27
CA LYS A 816 51.03 -10.26 13.91
C LYS A 816 49.54 -10.51 14.14
N PHE A 817 48.98 -10.01 15.24
CA PHE A 817 47.55 -10.07 15.51
C PHE A 817 46.76 -9.23 14.50
N ILE A 818 47.17 -7.98 14.24
CA ILE A 818 46.51 -7.09 13.26
C ILE A 818 46.42 -7.76 11.88
N ASN A 819 47.55 -8.29 11.38
CA ASN A 819 47.58 -8.97 10.08
C ASN A 819 46.73 -10.25 10.06
N SER A 820 46.61 -10.95 11.19
CA SER A 820 45.77 -12.15 11.28
C SER A 820 44.28 -11.81 11.21
N THR A 821 43.86 -10.70 11.82
CA THR A 821 42.48 -10.20 11.80
C THR A 821 42.10 -9.64 10.42
N ILE A 822 43.00 -8.91 9.76
CA ILE A 822 42.82 -8.46 8.37
C ILE A 822 42.61 -9.67 7.44
N LYS A 823 43.41 -10.74 7.60
CA LYS A 823 43.25 -11.97 6.82
C LYS A 823 41.90 -12.65 7.11
N LEU A 824 41.43 -12.61 8.35
CA LEU A 824 40.10 -13.11 8.71
C LEU A 824 39.00 -12.32 7.99
N GLY A 825 39.10 -10.99 7.94
CA GLY A 825 38.16 -10.13 7.22
C GLY A 825 38.05 -10.48 5.74
N HIS A 826 39.18 -10.54 5.03
CA HIS A 826 39.24 -11.00 3.63
C HIS A 826 38.63 -12.38 3.43
N THR A 827 38.88 -13.30 4.36
CA THR A 827 38.32 -14.66 4.27
C THR A 827 36.80 -14.65 4.41
N ARG A 828 36.24 -13.80 5.29
CA ARG A 828 34.80 -13.65 5.45
C ARG A 828 34.16 -13.08 4.19
N VAL A 829 34.68 -11.98 3.66
CA VAL A 829 34.20 -11.37 2.41
C VAL A 829 34.22 -12.39 1.26
N GLN A 830 35.30 -13.17 1.13
CA GLN A 830 35.39 -14.25 0.14
C GLN A 830 34.37 -15.37 0.36
N GLN A 831 34.12 -15.79 1.61
CA GLN A 831 33.09 -16.80 1.92
C GLN A 831 31.68 -16.30 1.60
N PHE A 832 31.39 -15.03 1.88
CA PHE A 832 30.13 -14.39 1.50
C PHE A 832 29.94 -14.37 -0.03
N ARG A 833 30.94 -13.88 -0.78
CA ARG A 833 30.93 -13.87 -2.25
C ARG A 833 30.80 -15.29 -2.84
N ALA A 834 31.45 -16.29 -2.24
CA ALA A 834 31.38 -17.69 -2.69
C ALA A 834 30.03 -18.36 -2.38
N ASN A 835 29.36 -18.00 -1.30
CA ASN A 835 28.03 -18.51 -0.96
C ASN A 835 26.96 -17.98 -1.92
N GLN A 836 27.10 -16.75 -2.43
CA GLN A 836 26.22 -16.21 -3.46
C GLN A 836 26.31 -16.98 -4.79
N LEU A 837 27.52 -17.35 -5.23
CA LEU A 837 27.72 -18.17 -6.43
C LEU A 837 27.12 -19.59 -6.31
N ARG A 838 26.84 -20.06 -5.08
CA ARG A 838 26.17 -21.33 -4.80
C ARG A 838 24.65 -21.21 -4.64
N ALA A 839 24.09 -20.01 -4.62
CA ALA A 839 22.66 -19.76 -4.51
C ALA A 839 21.93 -19.43 -5.85
N PRO A 840 22.15 -20.10 -7.01
CA PRO A 840 21.21 -19.96 -8.13
C PRO A 840 19.97 -20.88 -8.03
N ASN A 841 19.86 -21.79 -7.06
CA ASN A 841 18.81 -22.83 -7.11
C ASN A 841 18.48 -23.45 -5.73
N VAL A 842 18.01 -22.67 -4.75
CA VAL A 842 17.15 -23.27 -3.73
C VAL A 842 15.74 -23.33 -4.29
N ARG A 843 15.52 -24.34 -5.14
CA ARG A 843 14.18 -24.90 -5.33
C ARG A 843 13.65 -25.23 -3.95
N VAL A 844 12.65 -24.48 -3.48
CA VAL A 844 11.78 -24.95 -2.41
C VAL A 844 11.12 -26.22 -2.95
N ARG A 845 11.59 -27.37 -2.48
CA ARG A 845 10.82 -28.61 -2.54
C ARG A 845 9.68 -28.44 -1.54
N ILE A 846 8.47 -28.36 -2.09
CA ILE A 846 7.13 -28.67 -1.55
C ILE A 846 6.88 -28.28 -0.09
#